data_AF-A0A401SQP0-F1
#
_entry.id   AF-A0A401SQP0-F1
#
_cell.length_a   1.000
_cell.length_b   1.000
_cell.length_c   1.000
_cell.angle_alpha   90.00
_cell.angle_beta   90.00
_cell.angle_gamma   90.00
#
_symmetry.space_group_name_H-M   'P 1'
#
loop_
_entity.id
_entity.type
_entity.pdbx_description
1 polymer ?
#
loop_
_entity_poly.entity_id
_entity_poly.type
_entity_poly.pdbx_seq_one_letter_code
_entity_poly.pdbx_strand_id
1 'polypeptide(L)'
;MLSILQEASAGKARPLPAWRNVRSETFSPFVSSSRLRHVQAILCYSSKSKSDGILCILGIDSRYNEGCRELANYLLFDLYNLTNIDSDVTDLPEEVLDDVILLIKPESVHLYCNPVNYNYLLPYVAYWRNLHLHCLTEKEYEDEEAAEEFKITSFVDMVRDCYRIRVPYSFQGHVQKFDMFIVEKWPIVQAFALEGIGGGEFFTMKHELFDASEELWQTYNKLDPVSLEVLISEDLTAFDRQWASFFSNFDIESSSSILDLSEAQAGEPFRTYFSHGLITSQITEKSTDRQPFVLFGCHSTKENLNSYSFTFPSEGHLVRNTNNRGGTARHMVVQCTSPRGPLGCSRTFFFGNSHEPYMGKDNNQQKNNELLPEQLDSSVTQLLVYGNVEWAKEVAEEVFLSTLDYYSLTQYKTALRSNLSFLIQAVNSRGRIISLDNHISKFLIKTATMSVYDIPDVTGGKGTIGSVVFSESFLESKLFLKENDGTMSTDSSYVILTATVPRYVSWMVEDAEVKLSEEAQRTIKAEESFLGNVLASGDSVYLCSGSSASRPEEGKLFILSEGILFIHPRSGSMTIPKSHMAALKYYDGNSPGVVAVLIIEYKKTLLPHLPIHLHTASNSLMFALMPRSKIYRSFYCQVMTPWQQVGESGITLKMCQSNQLSEEQKKLHTKLEKLFEVQAIPKDQQCNHLKRVSADLPELGMFLQHFAVSSVSYEPVRRSDLSILSQQSKLSSTISEDQNKVIEHVVGLLKTDA
;
A
#
# COMPACT_ATOMS: atom_id res chain seq x y z
N MET A 1 -51.56 14.33 17.27
CA MET A 1 -51.02 13.26 16.41
C MET A 1 -49.84 12.61 17.13
N LEU A 2 -50.15 12.03 18.28
CA LEU A 2 -49.23 11.56 19.32
C LEU A 2 -50.10 10.66 20.22
N SER A 3 -50.40 9.43 19.78
CA SER A 3 -51.01 8.35 20.59
C SER A 3 -51.53 7.16 19.76
N ILE A 4 -50.72 6.50 18.91
CA ILE A 4 -51.03 5.11 18.51
C ILE A 4 -49.72 4.37 18.26
N LEU A 5 -49.00 4.02 19.32
CA LEU A 5 -47.95 2.99 19.31
C LEU A 5 -47.93 2.32 20.68
N GLN A 6 -48.91 1.46 20.93
CA GLN A 6 -48.78 0.39 21.90
C GLN A 6 -49.76 -0.74 21.56
N GLU A 7 -49.23 -1.96 21.61
CA GLU A 7 -49.89 -3.28 21.50
C GLU A 7 -50.07 -3.88 20.10
N ALA A 8 -49.06 -4.66 19.68
CA ALA A 8 -49.23 -6.07 19.34
C ALA A 8 -47.84 -6.76 19.28
N SER A 9 -47.64 -7.75 20.14
CA SER A 9 -46.48 -8.62 20.22
C SER A 9 -46.55 -9.75 19.18
N ALA A 10 -45.42 -10.10 18.54
CA ALA A 10 -44.94 -11.48 18.36
C ALA A 10 -43.62 -11.44 17.58
N GLY A 11 -42.68 -12.32 17.93
CA GLY A 11 -41.28 -12.25 17.51
C GLY A 11 -41.05 -12.23 16.00
N LYS A 12 -40.46 -11.13 15.53
CA LYS A 12 -39.48 -11.10 14.44
C LYS A 12 -38.40 -10.13 14.90
N ALA A 13 -37.14 -10.57 14.89
CA ALA A 13 -36.02 -9.67 15.07
C ALA A 13 -36.21 -8.49 14.10
N ARG A 14 -36.10 -7.25 14.59
CA ARG A 14 -36.03 -6.09 13.70
C ARG A 14 -34.90 -6.39 12.70
N PRO A 15 -35.13 -6.26 11.37
CA PRO A 15 -34.03 -6.35 10.44
C PRO A 15 -33.00 -5.30 10.87
N LEU A 16 -31.75 -5.76 11.03
CA LEU A 16 -30.63 -4.89 11.33
C LEU A 16 -30.58 -3.77 10.26
N PRO A 17 -30.13 -2.55 10.59
CA PRO A 17 -30.03 -1.48 9.61
C PRO A 17 -29.22 -1.96 8.40
N ALA A 18 -29.78 -1.83 7.19
CA ALA A 18 -29.23 -2.33 5.93
C ALA A 18 -27.79 -1.87 5.62
N TRP A 19 -27.26 -0.90 6.37
CA TRP A 19 -25.91 -0.37 6.25
C TRP A 19 -24.83 -1.27 6.87
N ARG A 20 -25.20 -2.27 7.69
CA ARG A 20 -24.23 -3.24 8.25
C ARG A 20 -23.83 -4.36 7.29
N ASN A 21 -24.46 -4.45 6.11
CA ASN A 21 -24.15 -5.50 5.13
C ASN A 21 -22.99 -5.13 4.17
N VAL A 22 -22.60 -3.85 4.11
CA VAL A 22 -21.49 -3.43 3.24
C VAL A 22 -20.18 -3.53 4.00
N ARG A 23 -19.27 -4.40 3.53
CA ARG A 23 -18.05 -4.80 4.24
C ARG A 23 -16.92 -3.77 4.22
N SER A 24 -16.92 -2.89 3.22
CA SER A 24 -15.86 -1.91 2.99
C SER A 24 -16.14 -0.63 3.78
N GLU A 25 -15.14 -0.19 4.55
CA GLU A 25 -15.22 1.06 5.32
C GLU A 25 -15.19 2.30 4.43
N THR A 26 -14.60 2.18 3.25
CA THR A 26 -14.50 3.23 2.25
C THR A 26 -15.67 3.26 1.26
N PHE A 27 -16.63 2.32 1.40
CA PHE A 27 -17.85 2.37 0.62
C PHE A 27 -18.61 3.68 0.88
N SER A 28 -19.09 4.28 -0.20
CA SER A 28 -20.03 5.38 -0.12
C SER A 28 -21.00 5.35 -1.31
N PRO A 29 -22.19 5.95 -1.15
CA PRO A 29 -23.11 6.20 -2.27
C PRO A 29 -22.42 6.83 -3.48
N PHE A 30 -21.48 7.75 -3.24
CA PHE A 30 -20.73 8.43 -4.30
C PHE A 30 -19.89 7.46 -5.13
N VAL A 31 -19.20 6.50 -4.48
CA VAL A 31 -18.40 5.48 -5.17
C VAL A 31 -19.31 4.54 -5.98
N SER A 32 -20.43 4.09 -5.40
CA SER A 32 -21.42 3.26 -6.11
C SER A 32 -21.94 3.96 -7.38
N SER A 33 -22.42 5.20 -7.24
CA SER A 33 -22.87 5.99 -8.39
C SER A 33 -21.73 6.31 -9.38
N SER A 34 -20.47 6.34 -8.92
CA SER A 34 -19.31 6.55 -9.80
C SER A 34 -19.02 5.34 -10.67
N ARG A 35 -19.01 4.13 -10.09
CA ARG A 35 -18.83 2.88 -10.82
C ARG A 35 -19.88 2.73 -11.91
N LEU A 36 -21.15 3.00 -11.56
CA LEU A 36 -22.24 3.01 -12.54
C LEU A 36 -21.99 4.03 -13.66
N ARG A 37 -21.65 5.28 -13.33
CA ARG A 37 -21.38 6.32 -14.33
C ARG A 37 -20.22 5.96 -15.26
N HIS A 38 -19.19 5.29 -14.76
CA HIS A 38 -18.10 4.81 -15.60
C HIS A 38 -18.57 3.76 -16.62
N VAL A 39 -19.46 2.85 -16.21
CA VAL A 39 -20.07 1.87 -17.12
C VAL A 39 -20.99 2.56 -18.13
N GLN A 40 -21.82 3.51 -17.69
CA GLN A 40 -22.69 4.30 -18.57
C GLN A 40 -21.89 5.12 -19.59
N ALA A 41 -20.71 5.62 -19.23
CA ALA A 41 -19.84 6.37 -20.13
C ALA A 41 -19.42 5.54 -21.36
N ILE A 42 -19.30 4.22 -21.25
CA ILE A 42 -18.97 3.33 -22.38
C ILE A 42 -20.02 3.46 -23.51
N LEU A 43 -21.29 3.69 -23.15
CA LEU A 43 -22.39 3.88 -24.10
C LEU A 43 -22.32 5.23 -24.83
N CYS A 44 -21.68 6.23 -24.22
CA CYS A 44 -21.60 7.60 -24.73
C CYS A 44 -20.32 7.89 -25.53
N TYR A 45 -19.21 7.20 -25.26
CA TYR A 45 -17.87 7.51 -25.80
C TYR A 45 -17.40 6.62 -26.97
N SER A 46 -18.16 5.58 -27.36
CA SER A 46 -17.69 4.68 -28.41
C SER A 46 -17.64 5.39 -29.77
N SER A 47 -16.51 5.24 -30.48
CA SER A 47 -16.33 5.66 -31.88
C SER A 47 -17.16 4.85 -32.87
N LYS A 48 -17.84 3.79 -32.39
CA LYS A 48 -18.85 3.02 -33.12
C LYS A 48 -20.25 3.57 -32.85
N SER A 49 -21.23 3.04 -33.57
CA SER A 49 -22.66 3.29 -33.38
C SER A 49 -23.04 3.41 -31.89
N LYS A 50 -23.73 4.50 -31.53
CA LYS A 50 -24.32 4.71 -30.20
C LYS A 50 -25.11 3.45 -29.80
N SER A 51 -24.78 2.87 -28.64
CA SER A 51 -25.48 1.73 -28.07
C SER A 51 -26.50 2.22 -27.04
N ASP A 52 -27.60 1.48 -26.90
CA ASP A 52 -28.75 1.89 -26.08
C ASP A 52 -28.66 1.35 -24.65
N GLY A 53 -27.93 0.26 -24.43
CA GLY A 53 -27.67 -0.27 -23.10
C GLY A 53 -26.64 -1.39 -23.03
N ILE A 54 -26.19 -1.69 -21.82
CA ILE A 54 -25.40 -2.89 -21.48
C ILE A 54 -26.31 -3.84 -20.69
N LEU A 55 -26.50 -5.04 -21.21
CA LEU A 55 -27.30 -6.10 -20.61
C LEU A 55 -26.40 -7.08 -19.87
N CYS A 56 -26.69 -7.28 -18.58
CA CYS A 56 -25.98 -8.18 -17.69
C CYS A 56 -26.98 -9.11 -17.02
N ILE A 57 -26.87 -10.41 -17.28
CA ILE A 57 -27.77 -11.45 -16.78
C ILE A 57 -26.93 -12.42 -15.95
N LEU A 58 -27.31 -12.65 -14.69
CA LEU A 58 -26.60 -13.58 -13.81
C LEU A 58 -27.22 -14.98 -13.85
N GLY A 59 -26.49 -15.95 -13.28
CA GLY A 59 -27.00 -17.29 -13.01
C GLY A 59 -27.35 -18.14 -14.23
N ILE A 60 -28.28 -19.06 -14.01
CA ILE A 60 -28.76 -20.03 -15.01
C ILE A 60 -29.31 -19.33 -16.27
N ASP A 61 -29.87 -18.13 -16.13
CA ASP A 61 -30.51 -17.38 -17.21
C ASP A 61 -29.51 -16.87 -18.27
N SER A 62 -28.22 -16.77 -17.95
CA SER A 62 -27.13 -16.55 -18.92
C SER A 62 -26.22 -17.76 -19.12
N ARG A 63 -26.62 -18.92 -18.59
CA ARG A 63 -25.77 -20.12 -18.48
C ARG A 63 -24.47 -19.85 -17.70
N TYR A 64 -24.60 -19.11 -16.61
CA TYR A 64 -23.50 -18.72 -15.71
C TYR A 64 -22.40 -17.95 -16.45
N ASN A 65 -22.78 -16.92 -17.20
CA ASN A 65 -21.81 -16.12 -17.94
C ASN A 65 -20.90 -15.33 -17.00
N GLU A 66 -19.61 -15.65 -17.04
CA GLU A 66 -18.58 -15.04 -16.19
C GLU A 66 -18.37 -13.54 -16.44
N GLY A 67 -18.56 -13.06 -17.67
CA GLY A 67 -18.43 -11.63 -17.98
C GLY A 67 -19.54 -10.80 -17.32
N CYS A 68 -20.77 -11.32 -17.29
CA CYS A 68 -21.89 -10.74 -16.54
C CYS A 68 -21.60 -10.73 -15.04
N ARG A 69 -21.08 -11.84 -14.50
CA ARG A 69 -20.69 -11.92 -13.09
C ARG A 69 -19.58 -10.91 -12.73
N GLU A 70 -18.59 -10.73 -13.60
CA GLU A 70 -17.51 -9.74 -13.42
C GLU A 70 -18.07 -8.30 -13.37
N LEU A 71 -19.03 -7.96 -14.25
CA LEU A 71 -19.71 -6.66 -14.21
C LEU A 71 -20.54 -6.45 -12.95
N ALA A 72 -21.31 -7.47 -12.53
CA ALA A 72 -22.11 -7.39 -11.33
C ALA A 72 -21.23 -7.21 -10.08
N ASN A 73 -20.13 -7.96 -9.97
CA ASN A 73 -19.16 -7.82 -8.88
C ASN A 73 -18.49 -6.44 -8.87
N TYR A 74 -18.18 -5.88 -10.04
CA TYR A 74 -17.71 -4.50 -10.11
C TYR A 74 -18.74 -3.51 -9.55
N LEU A 75 -20.01 -3.58 -9.97
CA LEU A 75 -21.03 -2.61 -9.53
C LEU A 75 -21.48 -2.82 -8.07
N LEU A 76 -21.46 -4.07 -7.60
CA LEU A 76 -22.01 -4.49 -6.31
C LEU A 76 -20.91 -4.91 -5.32
N PHE A 77 -19.67 -4.48 -5.56
CA PHE A 77 -18.56 -4.59 -4.62
C PHE A 77 -18.28 -6.04 -4.18
N ASP A 78 -18.12 -6.91 -5.17
CA ASP A 78 -17.79 -8.34 -5.03
C ASP A 78 -18.82 -9.17 -4.26
N LEU A 79 -20.09 -8.73 -4.23
CA LEU A 79 -21.20 -9.43 -3.58
C LEU A 79 -21.33 -10.91 -4.02
N TYR A 80 -21.05 -11.22 -5.28
CA TYR A 80 -21.16 -12.57 -5.87
C TYR A 80 -19.83 -13.32 -5.93
N ASN A 81 -18.82 -12.88 -5.17
CA ASN A 81 -17.54 -13.59 -5.10
C ASN A 81 -17.53 -14.55 -3.89
N LEU A 82 -17.53 -15.85 -4.17
CA LEU A 82 -17.69 -16.95 -3.21
C LEU A 82 -16.62 -17.00 -2.10
N THR A 83 -15.47 -16.35 -2.26
CA THR A 83 -14.40 -16.32 -1.23
C THR A 83 -14.70 -15.39 -0.07
N ASN A 84 -15.67 -14.49 -0.22
CA ASN A 84 -16.02 -13.43 0.72
C ASN A 84 -17.48 -13.52 1.18
N ILE A 85 -17.99 -14.72 1.44
CA ILE A 85 -19.37 -14.91 1.94
C ILE A 85 -19.31 -15.27 3.43
N ASP A 86 -20.09 -14.54 4.24
CA ASP A 86 -20.24 -14.81 5.68
C ASP A 86 -21.03 -16.11 5.85
N SER A 87 -20.89 -16.78 6.99
CA SER A 87 -21.65 -18.00 7.29
C SER A 87 -23.18 -17.84 7.18
N ASP A 88 -23.70 -16.61 7.21
CA ASP A 88 -25.13 -16.31 7.13
C ASP A 88 -25.67 -16.27 5.68
N VAL A 89 -24.80 -16.05 4.68
CA VAL A 89 -25.17 -16.04 3.25
C VAL A 89 -24.85 -17.38 2.58
N THR A 90 -24.01 -18.22 3.20
CA THR A 90 -23.77 -19.61 2.75
C THR A 90 -25.00 -20.53 2.86
N ASP A 91 -26.05 -20.10 3.57
CA ASP A 91 -27.30 -20.84 3.71
C ASP A 91 -28.27 -20.61 2.53
N LEU A 92 -28.00 -19.66 1.62
CA LEU A 92 -28.82 -19.39 0.44
C LEU A 92 -28.28 -20.14 -0.79
N PRO A 93 -29.14 -20.81 -1.58
CA PRO A 93 -28.72 -21.43 -2.84
C PRO A 93 -28.18 -20.39 -3.82
N GLU A 94 -27.07 -20.69 -4.50
CA GLU A 94 -26.45 -19.84 -5.54
C GLU A 94 -27.48 -19.47 -6.64
N GLU A 95 -28.37 -20.40 -6.96
CA GLU A 95 -29.49 -20.22 -7.91
C GLU A 95 -30.46 -19.09 -7.50
N VAL A 96 -30.66 -18.87 -6.20
CA VAL A 96 -31.54 -17.81 -5.68
C VAL A 96 -30.82 -16.47 -5.68
N LEU A 97 -29.51 -16.45 -5.37
CA LEU A 97 -28.71 -15.23 -5.33
C LEU A 97 -28.45 -14.68 -6.74
N ASP A 98 -28.26 -15.57 -7.72
CA ASP A 98 -27.93 -15.18 -9.09
C ASP A 98 -29.16 -14.81 -9.95
N ASP A 99 -30.38 -14.88 -9.42
CA ASP A 99 -31.62 -14.47 -10.14
C ASP A 99 -31.75 -12.94 -10.20
N VAL A 100 -30.89 -12.33 -11.03
CA VAL A 100 -30.72 -10.89 -11.20
C VAL A 100 -30.44 -10.53 -12.65
N ILE A 101 -31.16 -9.52 -13.16
CA ILE A 101 -30.97 -8.95 -14.49
C ILE A 101 -30.75 -7.45 -14.36
N LEU A 102 -29.66 -6.96 -14.93
CA LEU A 102 -29.29 -5.55 -14.99
C LEU A 102 -29.29 -5.07 -16.44
N LEU A 103 -30.01 -3.98 -16.71
CA LEU A 103 -29.91 -3.24 -17.96
C LEU A 103 -29.51 -1.80 -17.67
N ILE A 104 -28.27 -1.47 -18.02
CA ILE A 104 -27.66 -0.17 -17.78
C ILE A 104 -27.81 0.66 -19.05
N LYS A 105 -28.60 1.74 -18.99
CA LYS A 105 -28.81 2.72 -20.06
C LYS A 105 -28.01 4.00 -19.77
N PRO A 106 -27.84 4.92 -20.74
CA PRO A 106 -27.06 6.14 -20.53
C PRO A 106 -27.54 7.01 -19.35
N GLU A 107 -28.86 7.06 -19.11
CA GLU A 107 -29.47 7.94 -18.09
C GLU A 107 -30.32 7.18 -17.06
N SER A 108 -30.49 5.86 -17.19
CA SER A 108 -31.30 5.05 -16.26
C SER A 108 -30.74 3.64 -16.10
N VAL A 109 -31.18 2.95 -15.07
CA VAL A 109 -30.82 1.54 -14.83
C VAL A 109 -32.09 0.78 -14.51
N HIS A 110 -32.27 -0.36 -15.16
CA HIS A 110 -33.31 -1.30 -14.79
C HIS A 110 -32.67 -2.49 -14.09
N LEU A 111 -33.25 -2.90 -12.96
CA LEU A 111 -32.80 -4.02 -12.15
C LEU A 111 -34.01 -4.91 -11.86
N TYR A 112 -33.99 -6.13 -12.40
CA TYR A 112 -34.84 -7.20 -11.92
C TYR A 112 -34.11 -8.00 -10.85
N CYS A 113 -34.81 -8.33 -9.77
CA CYS A 113 -34.33 -9.23 -8.73
C CYS A 113 -35.51 -9.89 -8.01
N ASN A 114 -35.32 -11.10 -7.52
CA ASN A 114 -36.30 -11.74 -6.63
C ASN A 114 -36.38 -11.03 -5.25
N PRO A 115 -37.44 -11.28 -4.44
CA PRO A 115 -37.63 -10.62 -3.15
C PRO A 115 -36.51 -10.90 -2.15
N VAL A 116 -35.81 -12.03 -2.28
CA VAL A 116 -34.67 -12.40 -1.43
C VAL A 116 -33.49 -11.47 -1.71
N ASN A 117 -33.12 -11.29 -2.98
CA ASN A 117 -32.02 -10.44 -3.41
C ASN A 117 -32.27 -8.96 -3.16
N TYR A 118 -33.53 -8.53 -3.14
CA TYR A 118 -33.90 -7.13 -2.90
C TYR A 118 -33.19 -6.55 -1.66
N ASN A 119 -33.20 -7.27 -0.54
CA ASN A 119 -32.61 -6.79 0.71
C ASN A 119 -31.07 -6.70 0.67
N TYR A 120 -30.43 -7.54 -0.13
CA TYR A 120 -28.96 -7.54 -0.30
C TYR A 120 -28.49 -6.51 -1.31
N LEU A 121 -29.28 -6.25 -2.35
CA LEU A 121 -28.94 -5.31 -3.42
C LEU A 121 -29.21 -3.86 -3.04
N LEU A 122 -30.30 -3.61 -2.29
CA LEU A 122 -30.76 -2.27 -1.96
C LEU A 122 -29.67 -1.35 -1.36
N PRO A 123 -28.80 -1.79 -0.43
CA PRO A 123 -27.70 -0.97 0.10
C PRO A 123 -26.77 -0.40 -0.98
N TYR A 124 -26.57 -1.13 -2.07
CA TYR A 124 -25.64 -0.78 -3.14
C TYR A 124 -26.30 0.09 -4.22
N VAL A 125 -27.56 -0.20 -4.55
CA VAL A 125 -28.24 0.39 -5.71
C VAL A 125 -29.19 1.54 -5.38
N ALA A 126 -29.61 1.71 -4.12
CA ALA A 126 -30.63 2.71 -3.74
C ALA A 126 -30.28 4.16 -4.11
N TYR A 127 -29.01 4.46 -4.35
CA TYR A 127 -28.50 5.79 -4.69
C TYR A 127 -28.27 5.98 -6.20
N TRP A 128 -28.59 4.98 -7.01
CA TRP A 128 -28.49 5.08 -8.46
C TRP A 128 -29.59 5.99 -9.00
N ARG A 129 -29.19 6.90 -9.88
CA ARG A 129 -30.11 7.85 -10.51
C ARG A 129 -30.99 7.13 -11.52
N ASN A 130 -32.29 7.41 -11.49
CA ASN A 130 -33.29 6.82 -12.39
C ASN A 130 -33.25 5.28 -12.37
N LEU A 131 -33.21 4.69 -11.17
CA LEU A 131 -33.31 3.24 -10.96
C LEU A 131 -34.78 2.78 -11.11
N HIS A 132 -34.99 1.78 -11.95
CA HIS A 132 -36.26 1.07 -12.12
C HIS A 132 -36.12 -0.35 -11.57
N LEU A 133 -36.74 -0.62 -10.42
CA LEU A 133 -36.72 -1.92 -9.76
C LEU A 133 -37.93 -2.77 -10.20
N HIS A 134 -37.67 -3.96 -10.72
CA HIS A 134 -38.65 -4.98 -11.08
C HIS A 134 -38.52 -6.12 -10.07
N CYS A 135 -39.40 -6.13 -9.06
CA CYS A 135 -39.36 -7.10 -7.98
C CYS A 135 -40.79 -7.37 -7.50
N LEU A 136 -41.15 -8.65 -7.38
CA LEU A 136 -42.43 -9.07 -6.80
C LEU A 136 -42.42 -8.91 -5.28
N THR A 137 -43.59 -8.97 -4.67
CA THR A 137 -43.67 -9.16 -3.22
C THR A 137 -43.34 -10.60 -2.84
N GLU A 138 -42.92 -10.83 -1.59
CA GLU A 138 -42.65 -12.19 -1.07
C GLU A 138 -43.83 -13.15 -1.30
N LYS A 139 -45.07 -12.64 -1.24
CA LYS A 139 -46.28 -13.45 -1.42
C LYS A 139 -46.56 -13.82 -2.88
N GLU A 140 -46.32 -12.89 -3.80
CA GLU A 140 -46.50 -13.15 -5.23
C GLU A 140 -45.42 -14.09 -5.75
N TYR A 141 -44.23 -14.06 -5.16
CA TYR A 141 -43.11 -14.94 -5.51
C TYR A 141 -43.30 -16.40 -5.04
N GLU A 142 -44.27 -16.69 -4.17
CA GLU A 142 -44.60 -18.08 -3.79
C GLU A 142 -45.24 -18.86 -4.96
N ASP A 143 -45.79 -18.16 -5.96
CA ASP A 143 -46.29 -18.74 -7.21
C ASP A 143 -45.18 -18.75 -8.26
N GLU A 144 -44.54 -19.92 -8.46
CA GLU A 144 -43.42 -20.09 -9.39
C GLU A 144 -43.79 -19.73 -10.83
N GLU A 145 -45.02 -20.03 -11.28
CA GLU A 145 -45.45 -19.75 -12.66
C GLU A 145 -45.62 -18.25 -12.86
N ALA A 146 -46.29 -17.58 -11.92
CA ALA A 146 -46.44 -16.13 -11.95
C ALA A 146 -45.10 -15.39 -11.79
N ALA A 147 -44.17 -15.93 -11.01
CA ALA A 147 -42.83 -15.37 -10.83
C ALA A 147 -42.01 -15.42 -12.12
N GLU A 148 -42.02 -16.56 -12.82
CA GLU A 148 -41.34 -16.70 -14.12
C GLU A 148 -41.99 -15.83 -15.21
N GLU A 149 -43.32 -15.76 -15.28
CA GLU A 149 -44.01 -14.85 -16.20
C GLU A 149 -43.66 -13.38 -15.92
N PHE A 150 -43.59 -12.99 -14.65
CA PHE A 150 -43.20 -11.63 -14.25
C PHE A 150 -41.75 -11.32 -14.63
N LYS A 151 -40.82 -12.27 -14.48
CA LYS A 151 -39.42 -12.11 -14.90
C LYS A 151 -39.32 -11.88 -16.41
N ILE A 152 -40.03 -12.68 -17.20
CA ILE A 152 -40.05 -12.56 -18.67
C ILE A 152 -40.65 -11.21 -19.10
N THR A 153 -41.81 -10.83 -18.54
CA THR A 153 -42.47 -9.57 -18.87
C THR A 153 -41.64 -8.35 -18.43
N SER A 154 -40.98 -8.43 -17.28
CA SER A 154 -40.01 -7.42 -16.82
C SER A 154 -38.84 -7.30 -17.80
N PHE A 155 -38.26 -8.42 -18.25
CA PHE A 155 -37.18 -8.41 -19.23
C PHE A 155 -37.61 -7.76 -20.55
N VAL A 156 -38.81 -8.07 -21.06
CA VAL A 156 -39.38 -7.44 -22.27
C VAL A 156 -39.55 -5.93 -22.09
N ASP A 157 -40.03 -5.48 -20.93
CA ASP A 157 -40.19 -4.06 -20.61
C ASP A 157 -38.84 -3.33 -20.55
N MET A 158 -37.84 -3.95 -19.92
CA MET A 158 -36.49 -3.41 -19.80
C MET A 158 -35.89 -3.08 -21.18
N VAL A 159 -35.98 -4.02 -22.14
CA VAL A 159 -35.34 -3.91 -23.47
C VAL A 159 -36.19 -3.24 -24.55
N ARG A 160 -37.45 -2.88 -24.26
CA ARG A 160 -38.44 -2.41 -25.27
C ARG A 160 -37.91 -1.28 -26.17
N ASP A 161 -37.20 -0.32 -25.59
CA ASP A 161 -36.70 0.88 -26.29
C ASP A 161 -35.21 0.81 -26.65
N CYS A 162 -34.62 -0.39 -26.65
CA CYS A 162 -33.23 -0.61 -27.03
C CYS A 162 -33.18 -1.25 -28.42
N TYR A 163 -32.36 -0.75 -29.34
CA TYR A 163 -32.07 -1.42 -30.60
C TYR A 163 -30.67 -2.04 -30.59
N ARG A 164 -29.68 -1.35 -30.03
CA ARG A 164 -28.29 -1.83 -29.91
C ARG A 164 -27.95 -2.13 -28.47
N ILE A 165 -27.75 -3.41 -28.16
CA ILE A 165 -27.46 -3.87 -26.80
C ILE A 165 -26.04 -4.43 -26.76
N ARG A 166 -25.28 -4.05 -25.74
CA ARG A 166 -23.97 -4.66 -25.48
C ARG A 166 -24.07 -5.71 -24.39
N VAL A 167 -23.26 -6.75 -24.49
CA VAL A 167 -23.21 -7.85 -23.51
C VAL A 167 -21.76 -8.01 -23.05
N PRO A 168 -21.48 -8.09 -21.73
CA PRO A 168 -20.17 -8.48 -21.22
C PRO A 168 -19.98 -9.98 -21.44
N TYR A 169 -19.58 -10.37 -22.65
CA TYR A 169 -19.58 -11.76 -23.08
C TYR A 169 -18.40 -12.57 -22.53
N SER A 170 -17.22 -11.96 -22.51
CA SER A 170 -15.97 -12.55 -22.04
C SER A 170 -15.62 -12.00 -20.66
N PHE A 171 -14.94 -12.82 -19.85
CA PHE A 171 -14.27 -12.33 -18.65
C PHE A 171 -12.78 -12.17 -18.93
N GLN A 172 -12.12 -11.25 -18.22
CA GLN A 172 -10.76 -10.81 -18.56
C GLN A 172 -9.69 -11.91 -18.41
N GLY A 173 -10.00 -13.05 -17.78
CA GLY A 173 -9.13 -14.23 -17.67
C GLY A 173 -9.22 -15.22 -18.84
N HIS A 174 -10.30 -15.17 -19.63
CA HIS A 174 -10.50 -16.05 -20.78
C HIS A 174 -11.30 -15.31 -21.87
N VAL A 175 -10.57 -14.72 -22.82
CA VAL A 175 -11.17 -14.00 -23.94
C VAL A 175 -11.80 -14.99 -24.91
N GLN A 176 -13.10 -14.86 -25.15
CA GLN A 176 -13.84 -15.67 -26.11
C GLN A 176 -14.16 -14.83 -27.34
N LYS A 177 -14.22 -15.48 -28.52
CA LYS A 177 -14.73 -14.82 -29.71
C LYS A 177 -16.24 -14.60 -29.53
N PHE A 178 -16.68 -13.36 -29.63
CA PHE A 178 -18.10 -13.01 -29.51
C PHE A 178 -18.94 -13.72 -30.57
N ASP A 179 -20.02 -14.37 -30.11
CA ASP A 179 -21.00 -15.05 -30.96
C ASP A 179 -22.42 -14.75 -30.45
N MET A 180 -23.17 -13.96 -31.23
CA MET A 180 -24.54 -13.59 -30.89
C MET A 180 -25.48 -14.79 -30.76
N PHE A 181 -25.22 -15.89 -31.49
CA PHE A 181 -26.07 -17.08 -31.46
C PHE A 181 -25.87 -17.90 -30.19
N ILE A 182 -24.79 -17.67 -29.45
CA ILE A 182 -24.62 -18.22 -28.11
C ILE A 182 -25.49 -17.45 -27.11
N VAL A 183 -25.54 -16.12 -27.24
CA VAL A 183 -26.41 -15.26 -26.43
C VAL A 183 -27.89 -15.56 -26.71
N GLU A 184 -28.29 -15.79 -27.96
CA GLU A 184 -29.67 -16.20 -28.32
C GLU A 184 -30.08 -17.52 -27.65
N LYS A 185 -29.13 -18.36 -27.20
CA LYS A 185 -29.40 -19.63 -26.52
C LYS A 185 -29.51 -19.49 -25.00
N TRP A 186 -29.36 -18.30 -24.45
CA TRP A 186 -29.55 -18.05 -23.02
C TRP A 186 -31.03 -18.18 -22.64
N PRO A 187 -31.39 -18.90 -21.56
CA PRO A 187 -32.78 -19.19 -21.22
C PRO A 187 -33.72 -17.97 -21.24
N ILE A 188 -33.36 -16.88 -20.56
CA ILE A 188 -34.20 -15.67 -20.55
C ILE A 188 -34.30 -14.98 -21.91
N VAL A 189 -33.23 -15.05 -22.71
CA VAL A 189 -33.21 -14.51 -24.08
C VAL A 189 -34.09 -15.35 -24.99
N GLN A 190 -34.11 -16.68 -24.82
CA GLN A 190 -35.04 -17.55 -25.54
C GLN A 190 -36.49 -17.31 -25.13
N ALA A 191 -36.74 -17.04 -23.84
CA ALA A 191 -38.08 -16.73 -23.34
C ALA A 191 -38.66 -15.44 -23.95
N PHE A 192 -37.81 -14.53 -24.43
CA PHE A 192 -38.24 -13.35 -25.18
C PHE A 192 -39.05 -13.70 -26.44
N ALA A 193 -38.79 -14.84 -27.08
CA ALA A 193 -39.52 -15.24 -28.29
C ALA A 193 -40.89 -15.89 -28.01
N LEU A 194 -41.26 -16.11 -26.74
CA LEU A 194 -42.53 -16.75 -26.39
C LEU A 194 -43.73 -15.88 -26.81
N GLU A 195 -44.71 -16.49 -27.48
CA GLU A 195 -45.95 -15.82 -27.84
C GLU A 195 -46.83 -15.59 -26.59
N GLY A 196 -47.41 -14.39 -26.46
CA GLY A 196 -48.30 -14.02 -25.35
C GLY A 196 -47.62 -13.26 -24.23
N ILE A 197 -46.58 -13.84 -23.62
CA ILE A 197 -45.83 -13.24 -22.49
C ILE A 197 -44.50 -12.59 -22.91
N GLY A 198 -43.90 -13.05 -24.01
CA GLY A 198 -42.65 -12.52 -24.56
C GLY A 198 -42.86 -11.41 -25.59
N GLY A 199 -41.77 -11.04 -26.27
CA GLY A 199 -41.76 -10.10 -27.39
C GLY A 199 -42.28 -10.68 -28.72
N GLY A 200 -42.48 -12.01 -28.81
CA GLY A 200 -43.06 -12.71 -29.97
C GLY A 200 -42.16 -12.88 -31.19
N GLU A 201 -40.89 -12.47 -31.11
CA GLU A 201 -39.87 -12.62 -32.15
C GLU A 201 -38.53 -12.99 -31.51
N PHE A 202 -37.59 -13.55 -32.28
CA PHE A 202 -36.24 -13.84 -31.78
C PHE A 202 -35.51 -12.56 -31.35
N PHE A 203 -34.74 -12.65 -30.27
CA PHE A 203 -34.15 -11.46 -29.65
C PHE A 203 -33.14 -10.77 -30.58
N THR A 204 -32.26 -11.54 -31.23
CA THR A 204 -31.28 -11.07 -32.22
C THR A 204 -31.89 -10.59 -33.55
N MET A 205 -33.16 -10.87 -33.82
CA MET A 205 -33.86 -10.28 -34.97
C MET A 205 -34.31 -8.85 -34.70
N LYS A 206 -34.66 -8.55 -33.43
CA LYS A 206 -35.13 -7.23 -33.00
C LYS A 206 -33.99 -6.33 -32.48
N HIS A 207 -33.00 -6.92 -31.83
CA HIS A 207 -31.91 -6.22 -31.16
C HIS A 207 -30.54 -6.62 -31.75
N GLU A 208 -29.71 -5.63 -32.07
CA GLU A 208 -28.35 -5.81 -32.55
C GLU A 208 -27.37 -5.93 -31.37
N LEU A 209 -26.67 -7.06 -31.26
CA LEU A 209 -25.80 -7.36 -30.11
C LEU A 209 -24.31 -7.10 -30.39
N PHE A 210 -23.64 -6.51 -29.40
CA PHE A 210 -22.20 -6.23 -29.42
C PHE A 210 -21.50 -6.70 -28.15
N ASP A 211 -20.21 -7.00 -28.24
CA ASP A 211 -19.38 -7.25 -27.06
C ASP A 211 -19.00 -5.93 -26.36
N ALA A 212 -19.05 -5.90 -25.02
CA ALA A 212 -18.55 -4.80 -24.18
C ALA A 212 -17.35 -5.17 -23.31
N SER A 213 -16.84 -6.40 -23.41
CA SER A 213 -15.91 -6.96 -22.43
C SER A 213 -14.62 -6.14 -22.32
N GLU A 214 -14.00 -5.76 -23.44
CA GLU A 214 -12.71 -5.05 -23.45
C GLU A 214 -12.82 -3.64 -22.85
N GLU A 215 -13.86 -2.87 -23.21
CA GLU A 215 -14.11 -1.54 -22.65
C GLU A 215 -14.44 -1.59 -21.15
N LEU A 216 -15.13 -2.64 -20.72
CA LEU A 216 -15.43 -2.88 -19.31
C LEU A 216 -14.17 -3.20 -18.50
N TRP A 217 -13.26 -4.03 -19.02
CA TRP A 217 -11.99 -4.33 -18.34
C TRP A 217 -11.14 -3.07 -18.12
N GLN A 218 -11.14 -2.14 -19.08
CA GLN A 218 -10.48 -0.84 -18.89
C GLN A 218 -11.09 -0.05 -17.73
N THR A 219 -12.40 -0.18 -17.50
CA THR A 219 -13.11 0.45 -16.40
C THR A 219 -12.81 -0.23 -15.06
N TYR A 220 -12.76 -1.56 -15.02
CA TYR A 220 -12.49 -2.34 -13.80
C TYR A 220 -11.08 -2.10 -13.24
N ASN A 221 -10.12 -1.78 -14.11
CA ASN A 221 -8.74 -1.52 -13.70
C ASN A 221 -8.56 -0.16 -12.97
N LYS A 222 -9.56 0.73 -12.96
CA LYS A 222 -9.46 2.02 -12.27
C LYS A 222 -9.61 1.81 -10.76
N LEU A 223 -8.59 2.20 -9.99
CA LEU A 223 -8.71 2.19 -8.53
C LEU A 223 -9.68 3.27 -8.06
N ASP A 224 -10.56 2.84 -7.18
CA ASP A 224 -11.43 3.69 -6.37
C ASP A 224 -11.18 3.37 -4.88
N PRO A 225 -11.83 4.06 -3.93
CA PRO A 225 -11.52 3.89 -2.51
C PRO A 225 -11.72 2.45 -2.03
N VAL A 226 -12.74 1.76 -2.54
CA VAL A 226 -13.04 0.37 -2.14
C VAL A 226 -12.01 -0.59 -2.72
N SER A 227 -11.68 -0.45 -4.00
CA SER A 227 -10.62 -1.26 -4.63
C SER A 227 -9.25 -1.03 -3.98
N LEU A 228 -8.97 0.19 -3.53
CA LEU A 228 -7.74 0.51 -2.79
C LEU A 228 -7.75 -0.10 -1.38
N GLU A 229 -8.87 -0.07 -0.67
CA GLU A 229 -9.03 -0.73 0.63
C GLU A 229 -8.79 -2.24 0.53
N VAL A 230 -9.33 -2.89 -0.50
CA VAL A 230 -9.09 -4.32 -0.78
C VAL A 230 -7.61 -4.59 -1.05
N LEU A 231 -6.99 -3.79 -1.92
CA LEU A 231 -5.55 -3.88 -2.20
C LEU A 231 -4.70 -3.73 -0.93
N ILE A 232 -5.05 -2.79 -0.04
CA ILE A 232 -4.33 -2.58 1.23
C ILE A 232 -4.55 -3.75 2.20
N SER A 233 -5.79 -4.24 2.29
CA SER A 233 -6.16 -5.24 3.29
C SER A 233 -5.68 -6.64 2.90
N GLU A 234 -5.74 -6.99 1.63
CA GLU A 234 -5.42 -8.33 1.11
C GLU A 234 -4.02 -8.37 0.48
N ASP A 235 -3.82 -7.65 -0.63
CA ASP A 235 -2.60 -7.75 -1.45
C ASP A 235 -1.37 -7.24 -0.70
N LEU A 236 -1.45 -6.06 -0.08
CA LEU A 236 -0.33 -5.47 0.64
C LEU A 236 0.04 -6.31 1.87
N THR A 237 -0.96 -6.85 2.58
CA THR A 237 -0.71 -7.77 3.70
C THR A 237 -0.01 -9.04 3.24
N ALA A 238 -0.44 -9.64 2.12
CA ALA A 238 0.19 -10.83 1.56
C ALA A 238 1.63 -10.52 1.11
N PHE A 239 1.84 -9.36 0.50
CA PHE A 239 3.14 -8.85 0.05
C PHE A 239 4.10 -8.62 1.22
N ASP A 240 3.67 -7.93 2.28
CA ASP A 240 4.46 -7.68 3.49
C ASP A 240 4.87 -8.98 4.20
N ARG A 241 3.98 -9.99 4.21
CA ARG A 241 4.31 -11.32 4.75
C ARG A 241 5.47 -11.98 4.00
N GLN A 242 5.58 -11.80 2.68
CA GLN A 242 6.70 -12.37 1.93
C GLN A 242 8.02 -11.70 2.28
N TRP A 243 8.01 -10.38 2.45
CA TRP A 243 9.20 -9.66 2.93
C TRP A 243 9.58 -10.10 4.36
N ALA A 244 8.60 -10.26 5.25
CA ALA A 244 8.86 -10.79 6.59
C ALA A 244 9.46 -12.21 6.55
N SER A 245 8.93 -13.09 5.70
CA SER A 245 9.47 -14.43 5.47
C SER A 245 10.91 -14.39 4.93
N PHE A 246 11.16 -13.52 3.94
CA PHE A 246 12.51 -13.28 3.40
C PHE A 246 13.50 -12.88 4.50
N PHE A 247 13.17 -11.88 5.33
CA PHE A 247 14.07 -11.47 6.41
C PHE A 247 14.23 -12.55 7.48
N SER A 248 13.16 -13.26 7.83
CA SER A 248 13.22 -14.36 8.80
C SER A 248 14.17 -15.46 8.37
N ASN A 249 14.29 -15.75 7.07
CA ASN A 249 15.23 -16.74 6.57
C ASN A 249 16.69 -16.35 6.85
N PHE A 250 17.03 -15.07 6.82
CA PHE A 250 18.38 -14.62 7.20
C PHE A 250 18.55 -14.51 8.71
N ASP A 251 17.51 -14.13 9.45
CA ASP A 251 17.59 -13.90 10.90
C ASP A 251 17.71 -15.20 11.72
N ILE A 252 17.29 -16.34 11.17
CA ILE A 252 17.45 -17.66 11.79
C ILE A 252 18.86 -18.22 11.57
N GLU A 253 19.53 -17.80 10.49
CA GLU A 253 20.81 -18.33 10.07
C GLU A 253 21.97 -17.74 10.88
N SER A 254 23.01 -18.55 11.11
CA SER A 254 24.25 -18.05 11.70
C SER A 254 25.04 -17.23 10.69
N SER A 255 25.91 -16.31 11.13
CA SER A 255 26.79 -15.54 10.23
C SER A 255 27.58 -16.43 9.26
N SER A 256 28.04 -17.60 9.72
CA SER A 256 28.71 -18.60 8.87
C SER A 256 27.77 -19.30 7.89
N SER A 257 26.51 -19.51 8.27
CA SER A 257 25.50 -20.10 7.36
C SER A 257 25.13 -19.13 6.24
N ILE A 258 25.06 -17.83 6.52
CA ILE A 258 24.72 -16.80 5.53
C ILE A 258 25.71 -16.81 4.36
N LEU A 259 27.00 -17.06 4.62
CA LEU A 259 28.03 -17.20 3.58
C LEU A 259 27.73 -18.32 2.57
N ASP A 260 26.98 -19.33 3.01
CA ASP A 260 26.70 -20.55 2.27
C ASP A 260 25.35 -20.50 1.54
N LEU A 261 24.57 -19.42 1.73
CA LEU A 261 23.30 -19.21 1.05
C LEU A 261 23.50 -18.94 -0.44
N SER A 262 22.70 -19.62 -1.27
CA SER A 262 22.59 -19.37 -2.70
C SER A 262 21.54 -18.31 -3.04
N GLU A 263 21.63 -17.71 -4.23
CA GLU A 263 20.59 -16.81 -4.76
C GLU A 263 19.22 -17.52 -4.81
N ALA A 264 19.19 -18.80 -5.15
CA ALA A 264 17.98 -19.62 -5.18
C ALA A 264 17.35 -19.83 -3.81
N GLN A 265 18.18 -20.10 -2.78
CA GLN A 265 17.72 -20.24 -1.40
C GLN A 265 17.22 -18.93 -0.82
N ALA A 266 17.96 -17.84 -1.03
CA ALA A 266 17.58 -16.51 -0.56
C ALA A 266 16.28 -16.01 -1.21
N GLY A 267 16.08 -16.28 -2.50
CA GLY A 267 14.89 -15.87 -3.25
C GLY A 267 13.68 -16.79 -3.11
N GLU A 268 13.77 -17.90 -2.36
CA GLU A 268 12.71 -18.92 -2.28
C GLU A 268 11.34 -18.35 -1.88
N PRO A 269 11.19 -17.49 -0.84
CA PRO A 269 9.88 -17.00 -0.43
C PRO A 269 9.15 -16.26 -1.55
N PHE A 270 9.87 -15.41 -2.28
CA PHE A 270 9.31 -14.65 -3.40
C PHE A 270 8.99 -15.54 -4.60
N ARG A 271 9.86 -16.50 -4.90
CA ARG A 271 9.66 -17.42 -6.03
C ARG A 271 8.44 -18.31 -5.81
N THR A 272 8.27 -18.84 -4.61
CA THR A 272 7.13 -19.69 -4.24
C THR A 272 5.84 -18.86 -4.26
N TYR A 273 5.83 -17.70 -3.61
CA TYR A 273 4.68 -16.78 -3.65
C TYR A 273 4.25 -16.43 -5.09
N PHE A 274 5.20 -16.05 -5.94
CA PHE A 274 4.93 -15.65 -7.31
C PHE A 274 4.44 -16.85 -8.16
N SER A 275 5.12 -18.00 -8.06
CA SER A 275 4.75 -19.21 -8.81
C SER A 275 3.36 -19.72 -8.44
N HIS A 276 3.04 -19.79 -7.14
CA HIS A 276 1.70 -20.23 -6.69
C HIS A 276 0.59 -19.27 -7.11
N GLY A 277 0.86 -17.95 -7.10
CA GLY A 277 -0.09 -16.95 -7.59
C GLY A 277 -0.35 -17.04 -9.10
N LEU A 278 0.64 -17.50 -9.88
CA LEU A 278 0.50 -17.70 -11.32
C LEU A 278 -0.19 -19.03 -11.68
N ILE A 279 0.05 -20.13 -10.93
CA ILE A 279 -0.58 -21.45 -11.18
C ILE A 279 -2.11 -21.35 -11.23
N THR A 280 -2.67 -20.54 -10.36
CA THR A 280 -4.11 -20.34 -10.26
C THR A 280 -4.66 -19.48 -11.42
N SER A 281 -3.81 -18.91 -12.27
CA SER A 281 -4.17 -17.88 -13.25
C SER A 281 -4.12 -18.48 -14.65
N GLN A 282 -5.21 -18.37 -15.42
CA GLN A 282 -5.22 -18.70 -16.85
C GLN A 282 -4.49 -17.64 -17.70
N ILE A 283 -3.58 -16.86 -17.10
CA ILE A 283 -2.80 -15.82 -17.78
C ILE A 283 -1.73 -16.53 -18.60
N THR A 284 -1.96 -16.65 -19.90
CA THR A 284 -1.05 -17.25 -20.88
C THR A 284 0.10 -16.31 -21.27
N GLU A 285 0.05 -15.04 -20.86
CA GLU A 285 1.05 -14.05 -21.21
C GLU A 285 2.24 -14.08 -20.26
N LYS A 286 3.37 -14.54 -20.82
CA LYS A 286 4.72 -14.36 -20.28
C LYS A 286 5.11 -12.88 -20.35
N SER A 287 4.48 -11.99 -19.57
CA SER A 287 5.08 -10.67 -19.36
C SER A 287 6.34 -10.88 -18.51
N THR A 288 7.48 -10.97 -19.18
CA THR A 288 8.82 -11.13 -18.60
C THR A 288 9.22 -9.95 -17.70
N ASP A 289 8.50 -8.84 -17.77
CA ASP A 289 8.98 -7.55 -17.31
C ASP A 289 8.84 -7.34 -15.78
N ARG A 290 8.09 -8.18 -15.06
CA ARG A 290 7.88 -8.06 -13.60
C ARG A 290 7.96 -9.40 -12.88
N GLN A 291 9.17 -9.92 -12.76
CA GLN A 291 9.45 -11.16 -12.03
C GLN A 291 10.25 -10.87 -10.75
N PRO A 292 10.09 -11.69 -9.70
CA PRO A 292 10.96 -11.59 -8.55
C PRO A 292 12.37 -12.08 -8.91
N PHE A 293 13.39 -11.48 -8.29
CA PHE A 293 14.77 -11.92 -8.44
C PHE A 293 15.58 -11.63 -7.18
N VAL A 294 16.67 -12.38 -7.01
CA VAL A 294 17.72 -12.13 -6.02
C VAL A 294 19.05 -12.33 -6.74
N LEU A 295 19.91 -11.31 -6.71
CA LEU A 295 21.22 -11.32 -7.33
C LEU A 295 22.28 -10.81 -6.34
N PHE A 296 23.38 -11.52 -6.19
CA PHE A 296 24.46 -11.17 -5.26
C PHE A 296 25.61 -10.44 -5.95
N GLY A 297 26.15 -9.41 -5.29
CA GLY A 297 27.38 -8.71 -5.66
C GLY A 297 27.54 -8.47 -7.16
N CYS A 298 28.65 -8.93 -7.74
CA CYS A 298 28.99 -8.71 -9.14
C CYS A 298 28.07 -9.43 -10.15
N HIS A 299 27.20 -10.35 -9.69
CA HIS A 299 26.20 -11.00 -10.53
C HIS A 299 24.99 -10.09 -10.80
N SER A 300 24.81 -9.01 -10.05
CA SER A 300 23.78 -7.99 -10.27
C SER A 300 24.09 -7.03 -11.43
N THR A 301 24.55 -7.54 -12.57
CA THR A 301 24.83 -6.72 -13.77
C THR A 301 23.55 -6.23 -14.44
N LYS A 302 23.64 -5.19 -15.29
CA LYS A 302 22.51 -4.73 -16.09
C LYS A 302 21.90 -5.84 -16.96
N GLU A 303 22.75 -6.70 -17.52
CA GLU A 303 22.31 -7.82 -18.36
C GLU A 303 21.49 -8.82 -17.54
N ASN A 304 22.00 -9.23 -16.38
CA ASN A 304 21.33 -10.20 -15.52
C ASN A 304 20.05 -9.64 -14.93
N LEU A 305 20.03 -8.37 -14.52
CA LEU A 305 18.81 -7.71 -14.02
C LEU A 305 17.68 -7.68 -15.06
N ASN A 306 18.01 -7.58 -16.35
CA ASN A 306 17.03 -7.54 -17.45
C ASN A 306 16.69 -8.92 -18.03
N SER A 307 17.58 -9.90 -17.91
CA SER A 307 17.44 -11.25 -18.50
C SER A 307 17.18 -12.35 -17.46
N TYR A 308 17.09 -12.00 -16.17
CA TYR A 308 16.91 -12.96 -15.09
C TYR A 308 15.70 -13.87 -15.33
N SER A 309 15.91 -15.17 -15.10
CA SER A 309 14.85 -16.16 -15.14
C SER A 309 14.55 -16.67 -13.74
N PHE A 310 13.42 -16.25 -13.18
CA PHE A 310 12.94 -16.75 -11.88
C PHE A 310 12.68 -18.28 -11.87
N THR A 311 12.58 -18.90 -13.06
CA THR A 311 12.35 -20.36 -13.19
C THR A 311 13.61 -21.17 -12.94
N PHE A 312 14.79 -20.58 -13.18
CA PHE A 312 16.09 -21.24 -13.03
C PHE A 312 17.05 -20.37 -12.21
N PRO A 313 16.75 -20.14 -10.92
CA PRO A 313 17.65 -19.38 -10.07
C PRO A 313 18.98 -20.13 -9.89
N SER A 314 20.06 -19.39 -9.68
CA SER A 314 21.38 -19.98 -9.52
C SER A 314 21.56 -20.59 -8.13
N GLU A 315 21.94 -21.86 -8.09
CA GLU A 315 22.43 -22.53 -6.87
C GLU A 315 23.96 -22.36 -6.68
N GLY A 316 24.67 -21.92 -7.72
CA GLY A 316 26.14 -21.80 -7.71
C GLY A 316 26.67 -20.46 -7.21
N HIS A 317 25.83 -19.42 -7.27
CA HIS A 317 26.16 -18.09 -6.77
C HIS A 317 25.80 -18.02 -5.29
N LEU A 318 26.83 -18.16 -4.46
CA LEU A 318 26.75 -18.09 -3.00
C LEU A 318 27.25 -16.74 -2.51
N VAL A 319 26.82 -16.34 -1.31
CA VAL A 319 27.33 -15.11 -0.68
C VAL A 319 28.86 -15.12 -0.62
N ARG A 320 29.51 -16.24 -0.26
CA ARG A 320 30.99 -16.34 -0.17
C ARG A 320 31.77 -16.24 -1.47
N ASN A 321 31.14 -16.42 -2.64
CA ASN A 321 31.87 -16.54 -3.91
C ASN A 321 31.40 -15.58 -5.02
N THR A 322 30.38 -14.75 -4.77
CA THR A 322 29.76 -13.89 -5.79
C THR A 322 30.27 -12.44 -5.73
N ASN A 323 31.58 -12.29 -5.64
CA ASN A 323 32.27 -11.02 -5.80
C ASN A 323 33.46 -11.18 -6.76
N ASN A 324 34.08 -10.06 -7.14
CA ASN A 324 35.26 -10.07 -7.98
C ASN A 324 36.33 -11.02 -7.42
N ARG A 325 36.92 -11.83 -8.29
CA ARG A 325 37.92 -12.85 -7.96
C ARG A 325 37.41 -13.97 -7.03
N GLY A 326 36.09 -14.19 -6.96
CA GLY A 326 35.48 -15.26 -6.16
C GLY A 326 35.43 -14.97 -4.66
N GLY A 327 35.49 -13.69 -4.28
CA GLY A 327 35.35 -13.28 -2.88
C GLY A 327 33.89 -13.20 -2.40
N THR A 328 33.72 -12.81 -1.13
CA THR A 328 32.40 -12.62 -0.52
C THR A 328 31.68 -11.41 -1.11
N ALA A 329 30.43 -11.61 -1.51
CA ALA A 329 29.51 -10.56 -1.97
C ALA A 329 29.28 -9.54 -0.87
N ARG A 330 29.29 -8.25 -1.22
CA ARG A 330 29.07 -7.14 -0.27
C ARG A 330 27.62 -6.67 -0.20
N HIS A 331 26.83 -7.01 -1.21
CA HIS A 331 25.43 -6.62 -1.28
C HIS A 331 24.63 -7.64 -2.09
N MET A 332 23.31 -7.52 -2.01
CA MET A 332 22.36 -8.20 -2.88
C MET A 332 21.33 -7.21 -3.41
N VAL A 333 20.89 -7.43 -4.64
CA VAL A 333 19.75 -6.74 -5.24
C VAL A 333 18.59 -7.70 -5.28
N VAL A 334 17.47 -7.27 -4.69
CA VAL A 334 16.30 -8.10 -4.47
C VAL A 334 15.08 -7.39 -5.03
N GLN A 335 14.23 -8.12 -5.73
CA GLN A 335 12.93 -7.65 -6.20
C GLN A 335 11.85 -8.63 -5.80
N CYS A 336 10.78 -8.10 -5.20
CA CYS A 336 9.54 -8.83 -4.96
C CYS A 336 8.42 -8.16 -5.79
N THR A 337 7.61 -8.98 -6.46
CA THR A 337 6.45 -8.53 -7.23
C THR A 337 5.22 -9.35 -6.83
N SER A 338 4.07 -8.70 -6.74
CA SER A 338 2.79 -9.41 -6.61
C SER A 338 2.49 -10.14 -7.92
N PRO A 339 2.13 -11.44 -7.88
CA PRO A 339 1.87 -12.23 -9.08
C PRO A 339 0.64 -11.75 -9.87
N ARG A 340 -0.33 -11.14 -9.20
CA ARG A 340 -1.60 -10.68 -9.79
C ARG A 340 -1.96 -9.29 -9.32
N GLY A 341 -0.96 -8.44 -9.13
CA GLY A 341 -1.19 -7.18 -8.49
C GLY A 341 -0.20 -6.12 -8.94
N PRO A 342 -0.54 -4.86 -8.66
CA PRO A 342 0.30 -3.75 -9.04
C PRO A 342 1.54 -3.62 -8.15
N LEU A 343 1.53 -4.21 -6.96
CA LEU A 343 2.60 -4.07 -5.98
C LEU A 343 3.90 -4.71 -6.45
N GLY A 344 4.99 -3.96 -6.31
CA GLY A 344 6.34 -4.46 -6.49
C GLY A 344 7.34 -3.45 -5.96
N CYS A 345 8.43 -3.93 -5.39
CA CYS A 345 9.55 -3.10 -5.00
C CYS A 345 10.86 -3.87 -5.06
N SER A 346 11.92 -3.11 -5.24
CA SER A 346 13.29 -3.57 -5.34
C SER A 346 14.12 -2.84 -4.29
N ARG A 347 15.04 -3.58 -3.67
CA ARG A 347 15.91 -3.11 -2.60
C ARG A 347 17.32 -3.60 -2.83
N THR A 348 18.30 -2.81 -2.39
CA THR A 348 19.67 -3.28 -2.20
C THR A 348 19.93 -3.45 -0.71
N PHE A 349 20.37 -4.65 -0.32
CA PHE A 349 20.74 -4.96 1.06
C PHE A 349 22.19 -5.41 1.14
N PHE A 350 22.77 -5.37 2.34
CA PHE A 350 24.23 -5.45 2.51
C PHE A 350 24.67 -6.65 3.33
N PHE A 351 25.77 -7.25 2.88
CA PHE A 351 26.51 -8.27 3.61
C PHE A 351 27.76 -7.60 4.17
N GLY A 352 27.76 -7.42 5.49
CA GLY A 352 28.76 -6.63 6.21
C GLY A 352 28.19 -5.36 6.81
N ASN A 353 28.91 -4.81 7.78
CA ASN A 353 28.54 -3.58 8.47
C ASN A 353 29.17 -2.35 7.81
N SER A 354 28.42 -1.24 7.81
CA SER A 354 28.93 0.07 7.39
C SER A 354 29.70 0.81 8.48
N HIS A 355 29.82 0.23 9.68
CA HIS A 355 30.44 0.84 10.85
C HIS A 355 31.24 -0.16 11.67
N GLU A 356 32.20 0.37 12.42
CA GLU A 356 32.94 -0.37 13.44
C GLU A 356 32.61 0.21 14.83
N PRO A 357 32.22 -0.59 15.84
CA PRO A 357 31.94 -0.07 17.18
C PRO A 357 33.14 0.71 17.73
N TYR A 358 32.90 1.85 18.37
CA TYR A 358 33.96 2.58 19.07
C TYR A 358 34.47 1.77 20.25
N MET A 359 35.80 1.58 20.34
CA MET A 359 36.47 0.75 21.36
C MET A 359 37.33 1.57 22.35
N GLY A 360 37.06 2.86 22.53
CA GLY A 360 37.80 3.71 23.46
C GLY A 360 39.13 4.26 22.93
N LYS A 361 39.43 4.07 21.64
CA LYS A 361 40.60 4.64 20.97
C LYS A 361 40.17 5.28 19.66
N ASP A 362 40.54 6.53 19.46
CA ASP A 362 40.42 7.22 18.17
C ASP A 362 41.49 6.64 17.23
N ASN A 363 41.22 5.47 16.66
CA ASN A 363 42.07 4.94 15.60
C ASN A 363 41.85 5.82 14.37
N ASN A 364 42.87 6.59 14.00
CA ASN A 364 42.93 7.41 12.77
C ASN A 364 42.91 6.58 11.46
N GLN A 365 42.28 5.41 11.44
CA GLN A 365 42.04 4.66 10.21
C GLN A 365 40.70 5.08 9.61
N GLN A 366 40.67 6.30 9.09
CA GLN A 366 39.74 6.62 8.03
C GLN A 366 40.04 5.69 6.85
N LYS A 367 39.23 4.65 6.61
CA LYS A 367 39.10 3.99 5.30
C LYS A 367 38.49 4.99 4.31
N ASN A 368 39.14 6.13 4.13
CA ASN A 368 38.73 7.16 3.19
C ASN A 368 39.34 6.81 1.85
N ASN A 369 38.52 6.28 0.95
CA ASN A 369 38.57 6.43 -0.52
C ASN A 369 37.94 5.23 -1.27
N GLU A 370 37.41 4.22 -0.58
CA GLU A 370 36.67 3.15 -1.25
C GLU A 370 35.20 3.56 -1.45
N LEU A 371 34.73 3.44 -2.69
CA LEU A 371 33.31 3.62 -3.03
C LEU A 371 32.51 2.49 -2.37
N LEU A 372 31.72 2.82 -1.35
CA LEU A 372 30.88 1.86 -0.65
C LEU A 372 29.51 1.75 -1.36
N PRO A 373 29.06 0.54 -1.77
CA PRO A 373 27.70 0.32 -2.26
C PRO A 373 26.62 0.91 -1.35
N GLU A 374 26.84 0.92 -0.04
CA GLU A 374 25.95 1.48 0.97
C GLU A 374 25.77 3.01 0.83
N GLN A 375 26.82 3.74 0.44
CA GLN A 375 26.75 5.19 0.20
C GLN A 375 25.94 5.50 -1.07
N LEU A 376 26.09 4.67 -2.10
CA LEU A 376 25.31 4.79 -3.33
C LEU A 376 23.84 4.47 -3.10
N ASP A 377 23.54 3.40 -2.38
CA ASP A 377 22.17 3.05 -2.03
C ASP A 377 21.49 4.10 -1.15
N SER A 378 22.21 4.67 -0.17
CA SER A 378 21.72 5.82 0.60
C SER A 378 21.36 7.00 -0.31
N SER A 379 22.12 7.22 -1.38
CA SER A 379 21.86 8.29 -2.35
C SER A 379 20.65 7.99 -3.24
N VAL A 380 20.46 6.73 -3.63
CA VAL A 380 19.34 6.27 -4.49
C VAL A 380 18.03 6.17 -3.68
N THR A 381 18.12 5.88 -2.38
CA THR A 381 16.98 5.81 -1.43
C THR A 381 16.40 7.18 -1.07
N GLN A 382 17.12 8.28 -1.34
CA GLN A 382 16.60 9.64 -1.15
C GLN A 382 15.58 10.07 -2.22
N LEU A 383 15.10 9.13 -3.04
CA LEU A 383 14.02 9.35 -4.00
C LEU A 383 12.73 9.79 -3.27
N LEU A 384 12.56 11.10 -3.11
CA LEU A 384 11.26 11.69 -2.83
C LEU A 384 10.45 11.54 -4.11
N VAL A 385 9.36 10.78 -4.08
CA VAL A 385 8.44 10.74 -5.21
C VAL A 385 7.77 12.11 -5.29
N TYR A 386 8.38 13.02 -6.04
CA TYR A 386 7.83 14.33 -6.32
C TYR A 386 6.58 14.14 -7.17
N GLY A 387 5.47 14.73 -6.74
CA GLY A 387 4.12 14.52 -7.30
C GLY A 387 3.90 14.98 -8.74
N ASN A 388 4.94 15.27 -9.53
CA ASN A 388 4.80 15.36 -10.98
C ASN A 388 5.77 14.40 -11.68
N VAL A 389 5.20 13.39 -12.32
CA VAL A 389 5.88 12.36 -13.13
C VAL A 389 6.76 12.99 -14.22
N GLU A 390 6.38 14.16 -14.75
CA GLU A 390 7.08 14.85 -15.85
C GLU A 390 8.49 15.35 -15.49
N TRP A 391 8.73 15.74 -14.23
CA TRP A 391 10.03 16.25 -13.77
C TRP A 391 10.70 15.34 -12.75
N ALA A 392 10.07 14.21 -12.42
CA ALA A 392 10.57 13.29 -11.41
C ALA A 392 11.95 12.75 -11.77
N LYS A 393 12.23 12.54 -13.06
CA LYS A 393 13.51 12.07 -13.55
C LYS A 393 14.64 13.07 -13.28
N GLU A 394 14.48 14.31 -13.77
CA GLU A 394 15.51 15.33 -13.63
C GLU A 394 15.81 15.63 -12.16
N VAL A 395 14.77 15.72 -11.33
CA VAL A 395 14.93 15.97 -9.89
C VAL A 395 15.59 14.79 -9.19
N ALA A 396 15.23 13.55 -9.52
CA ALA A 396 15.88 12.36 -8.96
C ALA A 396 17.38 12.29 -9.32
N GLU A 397 17.72 12.56 -10.58
CA GLU A 397 19.11 12.61 -11.02
C GLU A 397 19.89 13.74 -10.32
N GLU A 398 19.30 14.92 -10.14
CA GLU A 398 19.93 16.04 -9.45
C GLU A 398 20.16 15.75 -7.95
N VAL A 399 19.17 15.19 -7.26
CA VAL A 399 19.28 14.78 -5.86
C VAL A 399 20.38 13.73 -5.68
N PHE A 400 20.44 12.74 -6.57
CA PHE A 400 21.50 11.74 -6.57
C PHE A 400 22.89 12.36 -6.72
N LEU A 401 23.05 13.22 -7.72
CA LEU A 401 24.32 13.90 -8.00
C LEU A 401 24.76 14.81 -6.85
N SER A 402 23.82 15.47 -6.17
CA SER A 402 24.08 16.31 -5.00
C SER A 402 24.47 15.48 -3.78
N THR A 403 23.88 14.29 -3.62
CA THR A 403 24.21 13.37 -2.52
C THR A 403 25.60 12.75 -2.69
N LEU A 404 26.02 12.47 -3.92
CA LEU A 404 27.41 12.07 -4.21
C LEU A 404 28.41 13.14 -3.77
N ASP A 405 28.08 14.43 -3.94
CA ASP A 405 28.93 15.54 -3.52
C ASP A 405 29.04 15.58 -1.97
N TYR A 406 27.94 15.30 -1.25
CA TYR A 406 27.93 15.20 0.22
C TYR A 406 28.86 14.09 0.74
N TYR A 407 28.87 12.93 0.10
CA TYR A 407 29.77 11.82 0.44
C TYR A 407 31.19 11.99 -0.10
N SER A 408 31.53 13.14 -0.69
CA SER A 408 32.85 13.39 -1.31
C SER A 408 33.22 12.40 -2.42
N LEU A 409 32.22 11.88 -3.14
CA LEU A 409 32.36 10.90 -4.24
C LEU A 409 32.40 11.55 -5.63
N THR A 410 32.76 12.84 -5.70
CA THR A 410 32.75 13.66 -6.93
C THR A 410 33.54 13.05 -8.09
N GLN A 411 34.62 12.32 -7.79
CA GLN A 411 35.47 11.65 -8.76
C GLN A 411 34.75 10.54 -9.56
N TYR A 412 33.67 9.98 -9.03
CA TYR A 412 32.88 8.92 -9.69
C TYR A 412 31.65 9.44 -10.43
N LYS A 413 31.33 10.73 -10.27
CA LYS A 413 30.09 11.35 -10.73
C LYS A 413 29.82 11.10 -12.22
N THR A 414 30.85 11.25 -13.07
CA THR A 414 30.72 11.06 -14.52
C THR A 414 30.40 9.60 -14.88
N ALA A 415 31.11 8.64 -14.27
CA ALA A 415 30.93 7.21 -14.55
C ALA A 415 29.60 6.67 -14.00
N LEU A 416 29.20 7.10 -12.80
CA LEU A 416 27.93 6.70 -12.20
C LEU A 416 26.75 7.31 -12.95
N ARG A 417 26.87 8.56 -13.42
CA ARG A 417 25.82 9.23 -14.21
C ARG A 417 25.57 8.53 -15.55
N SER A 418 26.58 8.00 -16.22
CA SER A 418 26.37 7.27 -17.48
C SER A 418 25.62 5.95 -17.29
N ASN A 419 25.69 5.37 -16.09
CA ASN A 419 25.04 4.10 -15.76
C ASN A 419 23.76 4.27 -14.95
N LEU A 420 23.36 5.51 -14.67
CA LEU A 420 22.15 5.85 -13.94
C LEU A 420 20.93 5.68 -14.85
N SER A 421 19.87 5.09 -14.30
CA SER A 421 18.58 4.92 -14.96
C SER A 421 17.46 5.23 -13.99
N PHE A 422 16.47 5.97 -14.47
CA PHE A 422 15.26 6.26 -13.73
C PHE A 422 14.04 5.95 -14.59
N LEU A 423 13.05 5.29 -14.00
CA LEU A 423 11.86 4.80 -14.70
C LEU A 423 10.64 4.89 -13.79
N ILE A 424 9.51 5.38 -14.33
CA ILE A 424 8.20 5.28 -13.70
C ILE A 424 7.30 4.45 -14.63
N GLN A 425 6.61 3.46 -14.07
CA GLN A 425 5.68 2.60 -14.80
C GLN A 425 4.35 2.55 -14.05
N ALA A 426 3.23 2.75 -14.75
CA ALA A 426 1.91 2.48 -14.19
C ALA A 426 1.57 0.99 -14.34
N VAL A 427 0.97 0.40 -13.32
CA VAL A 427 0.63 -1.02 -13.29
C VAL A 427 -0.83 -1.20 -12.88
N ASN A 428 -1.56 -2.01 -13.65
CA ASN A 428 -2.96 -2.31 -13.34
C ASN A 428 -3.11 -3.35 -12.22
N SER A 429 -4.36 -3.61 -11.82
CA SER A 429 -4.71 -4.59 -10.78
C SER A 429 -4.35 -6.04 -11.13
N ARG A 430 -3.80 -6.32 -12.31
CA ARG A 430 -3.34 -7.65 -12.74
C ARG A 430 -1.83 -7.73 -12.95
N GLY A 431 -1.09 -6.69 -12.57
CA GLY A 431 0.37 -6.65 -12.72
C GLY A 431 0.87 -6.30 -14.12
N ARG A 432 0.00 -5.89 -15.05
CA ARG A 432 0.40 -5.44 -16.40
C ARG A 432 0.83 -3.99 -16.41
N ILE A 433 1.93 -3.71 -17.10
CA ILE A 433 2.45 -2.35 -17.29
C ILE A 433 1.59 -1.62 -18.32
N ILE A 434 1.14 -0.41 -17.97
CA ILE A 434 0.36 0.49 -18.81
C ILE A 434 1.19 1.76 -19.05
N SER A 435 1.17 2.27 -20.29
CA SER A 435 1.84 3.53 -20.62
C SER A 435 1.30 4.69 -19.76
N LEU A 436 2.20 5.56 -19.31
CA LEU A 436 1.85 6.75 -18.53
C LEU A 436 0.99 7.75 -19.32
N ASP A 437 1.15 7.79 -20.65
CA ASP A 437 0.36 8.64 -21.55
C ASP A 437 -1.12 8.24 -21.60
N ASN A 438 -1.45 7.03 -21.13
CA ASN A 438 -2.83 6.58 -21.07
C ASN A 438 -3.59 7.33 -19.97
N HIS A 439 -4.76 7.89 -20.31
CA HIS A 439 -5.64 8.58 -19.36
C HIS A 439 -6.00 7.77 -18.10
N ILE A 440 -5.97 6.43 -18.18
CA ILE A 440 -6.26 5.51 -17.07
C ILE A 440 -5.10 5.46 -16.06
N SER A 441 -3.86 5.76 -16.46
CA SER A 441 -2.65 5.67 -15.62
C SER A 441 -2.75 6.47 -14.32
N LYS A 442 -3.59 7.51 -14.30
CA LYS A 442 -3.91 8.33 -13.14
C LYS A 442 -4.49 7.52 -11.98
N PHE A 443 -5.29 6.50 -12.28
CA PHE A 443 -5.97 5.63 -11.31
C PHE A 443 -5.20 4.34 -11.01
N LEU A 444 -3.96 4.24 -11.52
CA LEU A 444 -3.14 3.06 -11.35
C LEU A 444 -2.01 3.35 -10.36
N ILE A 445 -1.61 2.31 -9.64
CA ILE A 445 -0.37 2.32 -8.87
C ILE A 445 0.78 2.51 -9.86
N LYS A 446 1.76 3.31 -9.45
CA LYS A 446 2.98 3.56 -10.20
C LYS A 446 4.14 2.97 -9.42
N THR A 447 5.08 2.34 -10.12
CA THR A 447 6.37 1.94 -9.56
C THR A 447 7.41 2.94 -10.06
N ALA A 448 8.07 3.66 -9.16
CA ALA A 448 9.26 4.46 -9.47
C ALA A 448 10.50 3.63 -9.15
N THR A 449 11.41 3.51 -10.11
CA THR A 449 12.65 2.74 -10.01
C THR A 449 13.84 3.61 -10.36
N MET A 450 14.86 3.56 -9.52
CA MET A 450 16.15 4.17 -9.75
C MET A 450 17.24 3.11 -9.63
N SER A 451 18.08 3.02 -10.65
CA SER A 451 19.13 2.01 -10.76
C SER A 451 20.45 2.65 -11.15
N VAL A 452 21.54 2.24 -10.50
CA VAL A 452 22.90 2.56 -10.91
C VAL A 452 23.55 1.25 -11.34
N TYR A 453 23.69 1.06 -12.64
CA TYR A 453 24.15 -0.21 -13.20
C TYR A 453 25.67 -0.34 -13.20
N ASP A 454 26.15 -1.59 -13.14
CA ASP A 454 27.52 -1.99 -13.47
C ASP A 454 28.59 -1.06 -12.83
N ILE A 455 28.48 -0.84 -11.53
CA ILE A 455 29.32 0.06 -10.75
C ILE A 455 30.77 -0.44 -10.84
N PRO A 456 31.75 0.41 -11.19
CA PRO A 456 33.14 -0.01 -11.37
C PRO A 456 33.82 -0.35 -10.04
N ASP A 457 34.65 -1.39 -10.04
CA ASP A 457 35.50 -1.74 -8.89
C ASP A 457 36.69 -0.79 -8.77
N VAL A 458 36.71 -0.02 -7.69
CA VAL A 458 37.75 1.00 -7.43
C VAL A 458 38.91 0.45 -6.58
N THR A 459 38.77 -0.74 -5.99
CA THR A 459 39.79 -1.32 -5.09
C THR A 459 40.99 -1.95 -5.83
N GLY A 460 41.10 -1.71 -7.15
CA GLY A 460 42.23 -2.15 -7.99
C GLY A 460 41.94 -3.37 -8.88
N GLY A 461 40.68 -3.79 -9.00
CA GLY A 461 40.22 -4.82 -9.94
C GLY A 461 39.86 -4.28 -11.33
N LYS A 462 40.05 -5.09 -12.39
CA LYS A 462 39.25 -4.93 -13.62
C LYS A 462 37.93 -5.65 -13.39
N GLY A 463 36.81 -4.93 -13.32
CA GLY A 463 35.49 -5.54 -13.12
C GLY A 463 34.45 -4.55 -12.58
N THR A 464 33.25 -5.06 -12.39
CA THR A 464 32.13 -4.35 -11.74
C THR A 464 31.90 -4.95 -10.35
N ILE A 465 31.51 -4.14 -9.37
CA ILE A 465 31.07 -4.65 -8.06
C ILE A 465 29.60 -5.10 -8.07
N GLY A 466 28.86 -4.83 -9.16
CA GLY A 466 27.41 -5.06 -9.27
C GLY A 466 26.65 -3.77 -9.55
N SER A 467 25.34 -3.80 -9.33
CA SER A 467 24.44 -2.65 -9.47
C SER A 467 23.70 -2.37 -8.15
N VAL A 468 23.22 -1.15 -8.00
CA VAL A 468 22.31 -0.77 -6.89
C VAL A 468 20.95 -0.42 -7.49
N VAL A 469 19.87 -0.91 -6.88
CA VAL A 469 18.50 -0.69 -7.36
C VAL A 469 17.57 -0.41 -6.19
N PHE A 470 16.81 0.67 -6.30
CA PHE A 470 15.74 1.02 -5.39
C PHE A 470 14.46 1.26 -6.18
N SER A 471 13.33 0.70 -5.74
CA SER A 471 12.02 1.04 -6.30
C SER A 471 10.91 1.05 -5.28
N GLU A 472 9.90 1.90 -5.48
CA GLU A 472 8.74 2.03 -4.59
C GLU A 472 7.45 2.03 -5.42
N SER A 473 6.45 1.28 -4.94
CA SER A 473 5.08 1.36 -5.44
C SER A 473 4.33 2.44 -4.69
N PHE A 474 3.76 3.40 -5.43
CA PHE A 474 3.02 4.52 -4.88
C PHE A 474 1.74 4.79 -5.66
N LEU A 475 0.79 5.47 -5.03
CA LEU A 475 -0.40 6.00 -5.67
C LEU A 475 -0.42 7.51 -5.52
N GLU A 476 -0.75 8.19 -6.61
CA GLU A 476 -0.94 9.64 -6.65
C GLU A 476 -2.44 9.93 -6.71
N SER A 477 -2.86 10.92 -5.95
CA SER A 477 -4.20 11.48 -5.97
C SER A 477 -4.10 12.95 -6.36
N LYS A 478 -4.89 13.38 -7.36
CA LYS A 478 -4.82 14.74 -7.92
C LYS A 478 -6.21 15.33 -8.07
N LEU A 479 -6.45 16.46 -7.39
CA LEU A 479 -7.69 17.23 -7.44
C LEU A 479 -7.49 18.51 -8.23
N PHE A 480 -8.47 18.84 -9.06
CA PHE A 480 -8.57 20.15 -9.69
C PHE A 480 -9.43 21.06 -8.83
N LEU A 481 -8.88 22.19 -8.42
CA LEU A 481 -9.56 23.16 -7.59
C LEU A 481 -9.91 24.40 -8.41
N LYS A 482 -11.13 24.91 -8.17
CA LYS A 482 -11.55 26.23 -8.64
C LYS A 482 -11.43 27.21 -7.49
N GLU A 483 -10.55 28.18 -7.65
CA GLU A 483 -10.32 29.27 -6.72
C GLU A 483 -11.48 30.26 -6.73
N ASN A 484 -11.58 31.11 -5.71
CA ASN A 484 -12.66 32.09 -5.56
C ASN A 484 -12.68 33.14 -6.68
N ASP A 485 -11.52 33.42 -7.28
CA ASP A 485 -11.37 34.29 -8.44
C ASP A 485 -11.64 33.59 -9.78
N GLY A 486 -11.99 32.30 -9.74
CA GLY A 486 -12.25 31.46 -10.91
C GLY A 486 -11.00 30.84 -11.53
N THR A 487 -9.80 31.08 -10.98
CA THR A 487 -8.57 30.42 -11.42
C THR A 487 -8.57 28.93 -11.08
N MET A 488 -7.81 28.15 -11.84
CA MET A 488 -7.71 26.70 -11.68
C MET A 488 -6.36 26.37 -11.03
N SER A 489 -6.39 25.68 -9.89
CA SER A 489 -5.22 25.17 -9.19
C SER A 489 -5.32 23.65 -9.04
N THR A 490 -4.23 23.00 -8.65
CA THR A 490 -4.20 21.55 -8.41
C THR A 490 -3.72 21.25 -7.00
N ASP A 491 -4.40 20.33 -6.34
CA ASP A 491 -4.01 19.81 -5.03
C ASP A 491 -3.69 18.32 -5.17
N SER A 492 -2.46 17.96 -4.87
CA SER A 492 -1.93 16.61 -5.04
C SER A 492 -1.55 16.00 -3.70
N SER A 493 -1.84 14.71 -3.55
CA SER A 493 -1.42 13.88 -2.43
C SER A 493 -0.87 12.56 -2.98
N TYR A 494 -0.01 11.90 -2.22
CA TYR A 494 0.51 10.59 -2.60
C TYR A 494 0.68 9.70 -1.37
N VAL A 495 0.73 8.39 -1.60
CA VAL A 495 1.09 7.42 -0.58
C VAL A 495 2.02 6.38 -1.18
N ILE A 496 3.07 6.03 -0.43
CA ILE A 496 4.01 4.96 -0.82
C ILE A 496 3.56 3.69 -0.11
N LEU A 497 3.00 2.74 -0.86
CA LEU A 497 2.43 1.51 -0.31
C LEU A 497 3.50 0.55 0.17
N THR A 498 4.65 0.50 -0.51
CA THR A 498 5.79 -0.38 -0.18
C THR A 498 6.76 0.22 0.84
N ALA A 499 6.41 1.36 1.45
CA ALA A 499 7.27 2.02 2.42
C ALA A 499 7.47 1.15 3.68
N THR A 500 6.53 0.24 3.98
CA THR A 500 6.60 -0.76 5.07
C THR A 500 7.85 -1.63 4.98
N VAL A 501 8.29 -1.96 3.76
CA VAL A 501 9.49 -2.73 3.50
C VAL A 501 10.74 -1.91 3.88
N PRO A 502 11.62 -2.40 4.77
CA PRO A 502 12.86 -1.74 5.13
C PRO A 502 13.65 -1.28 3.90
N ARG A 503 14.10 -0.02 3.92
CA ARG A 503 14.89 0.57 2.84
C ARG A 503 16.36 0.20 2.94
N TYR A 504 16.84 -0.01 4.16
CA TYR A 504 18.20 -0.47 4.45
C TYR A 504 18.14 -1.66 5.40
N VAL A 505 18.92 -2.70 5.09
CA VAL A 505 19.20 -3.84 5.99
C VAL A 505 20.64 -4.29 5.72
N SER A 506 21.35 -4.62 6.80
CA SER A 506 22.65 -5.26 6.73
C SER A 506 22.74 -6.43 7.71
N TRP A 507 23.54 -7.44 7.37
CA TRP A 507 23.86 -8.57 8.26
C TRP A 507 25.36 -8.63 8.51
N MET A 508 25.77 -8.93 9.74
CA MET A 508 27.16 -9.30 10.05
C MET A 508 27.47 -10.67 9.48
N VAL A 509 28.33 -10.72 8.46
CA VAL A 509 28.66 -11.97 7.75
C VAL A 509 30.13 -12.36 7.96
N GLU A 510 31.02 -11.38 8.16
CA GLU A 510 32.44 -11.68 8.37
C GLU A 510 32.76 -11.95 9.85
N ASP A 511 33.59 -12.96 10.11
CA ASP A 511 34.07 -13.31 11.46
C ASP A 511 34.71 -12.13 12.21
N ALA A 512 35.38 -11.23 11.47
CA ALA A 512 36.01 -10.05 12.05
C ALA A 512 34.97 -9.09 12.64
N GLU A 513 33.86 -8.86 11.94
CA GLU A 513 32.77 -7.99 12.37
C GLU A 513 32.04 -8.56 13.59
N VAL A 514 31.77 -9.87 13.57
CA VAL A 514 31.15 -10.57 14.70
C VAL A 514 32.04 -10.46 15.94
N LYS A 515 33.34 -10.68 15.80
CA LYS A 515 34.30 -10.54 16.91
C LYS A 515 34.36 -9.13 17.46
N LEU A 516 34.35 -8.10 16.60
CA LEU A 516 34.29 -6.70 17.03
C LEU A 516 32.99 -6.40 17.77
N SER A 517 31.85 -6.88 17.27
CA SER A 517 30.57 -6.73 17.96
C SER A 517 30.58 -7.40 19.33
N GLU A 518 31.08 -8.64 19.44
CA GLU A 518 31.22 -9.35 20.71
C GLU A 518 32.17 -8.65 21.69
N GLU A 519 33.29 -8.11 21.20
CA GLU A 519 34.23 -7.34 22.00
C GLU A 519 33.57 -6.08 22.58
N ALA A 520 32.76 -5.39 21.77
CA ALA A 520 31.98 -4.25 22.24
C ALA A 520 30.99 -4.65 23.33
N GLN A 521 30.38 -5.84 23.25
CA GLN A 521 29.48 -6.34 24.31
C GLN A 521 30.22 -6.73 25.59
N ARG A 522 31.50 -7.14 25.51
CA ARG A 522 32.31 -7.44 26.70
C ARG A 522 32.56 -6.20 27.56
N THR A 523 32.42 -4.99 27.01
CA THR A 523 32.52 -3.73 27.78
C THR A 523 31.51 -3.63 28.92
N ILE A 524 30.39 -4.35 28.84
CA ILE A 524 29.38 -4.44 29.92
C ILE A 524 29.95 -5.12 31.17
N LYS A 525 30.90 -6.07 31.00
CA LYS A 525 31.46 -6.91 32.06
C LYS A 525 32.88 -6.49 32.47
N ALA A 526 33.45 -5.49 31.83
CA ALA A 526 34.81 -5.03 32.12
C ALA A 526 34.84 -4.25 33.44
N GLU A 527 35.85 -4.50 34.28
CA GLU A 527 36.06 -3.76 35.54
C GLU A 527 36.40 -2.28 35.28
N GLU A 528 37.14 -1.98 34.20
CA GLU A 528 37.41 -0.64 33.70
C GLU A 528 36.93 -0.50 32.24
N SER A 529 35.70 -0.01 32.07
CA SER A 529 35.08 0.21 30.76
C SER A 529 35.15 1.68 30.36
N PHE A 530 35.45 1.98 29.08
CA PHE A 530 35.40 3.35 28.56
C PHE A 530 33.98 3.94 28.50
N LEU A 531 32.95 3.11 28.62
CA LEU A 531 31.55 3.53 28.80
C LEU A 531 31.14 3.62 30.28
N GLY A 532 32.04 3.25 31.20
CA GLY A 532 31.81 3.22 32.64
C GLY A 532 30.89 2.07 33.09
N ASN A 533 30.23 2.25 34.22
CA ASN A 533 29.43 1.20 34.88
C ASN A 533 28.01 1.12 34.32
N VAL A 534 27.44 -0.09 34.24
CA VAL A 534 26.06 -0.31 33.77
C VAL A 534 25.06 0.27 34.78
N LEU A 535 24.20 1.19 34.32
CA LEU A 535 23.15 1.82 35.13
C LEU A 535 21.78 1.18 34.87
N ALA A 536 21.46 0.89 33.60
CA ALA A 536 20.19 0.30 33.21
C ALA A 536 20.34 -0.58 31.97
N SER A 537 19.44 -1.55 31.82
CA SER A 537 19.34 -2.40 30.63
C SER A 537 17.89 -2.67 30.26
N GLY A 538 17.65 -2.77 28.95
CA GLY A 538 16.33 -2.88 28.36
C GLY A 538 16.37 -3.71 27.09
N ASP A 539 15.48 -4.68 27.01
CA ASP A 539 15.13 -5.34 25.76
C ASP A 539 13.99 -4.56 25.08
N SER A 540 13.84 -4.70 23.76
CA SER A 540 12.78 -4.07 22.96
C SER A 540 12.74 -2.53 23.01
N VAL A 541 13.91 -1.90 22.88
CA VAL A 541 14.04 -0.44 22.71
C VAL A 541 14.11 -0.11 21.23
N TYR A 542 13.38 0.92 20.80
CA TYR A 542 13.40 1.36 19.40
C TYR A 542 14.38 2.51 19.18
N LEU A 543 15.29 2.35 18.23
CA LEU A 543 16.19 3.39 17.73
C LEU A 543 15.59 4.04 16.49
N CYS A 544 15.59 5.36 16.43
CA CYS A 544 15.12 6.15 15.30
C CYS A 544 16.14 7.22 14.93
N SER A 545 16.22 7.50 13.64
CA SER A 545 16.94 8.64 13.08
C SER A 545 16.00 9.41 12.14
N GLY A 546 16.30 10.66 11.83
CA GLY A 546 15.55 11.45 10.85
C GLY A 546 15.87 11.11 9.39
N SER A 547 16.70 10.09 9.16
CA SER A 547 17.07 9.61 7.83
C SER A 547 15.88 8.99 7.12
N SER A 548 15.71 9.30 5.83
CA SER A 548 14.67 8.72 4.97
C SER A 548 14.81 7.20 4.78
N ALA A 549 16.01 6.65 5.01
CA ALA A 549 16.29 5.22 4.93
C ALA A 549 16.00 4.49 6.26
N SER A 550 15.91 5.21 7.38
CA SER A 550 15.75 4.61 8.71
C SER A 550 14.28 4.40 9.08
N ARG A 551 13.95 3.19 9.54
CA ARG A 551 12.69 2.89 10.26
C ARG A 551 13.02 2.70 11.75
N PRO A 552 12.02 2.73 12.64
CA PRO A 552 12.25 2.38 14.04
C PRO A 552 12.81 0.96 14.15
N GLU A 553 14.04 0.83 14.65
CA GLU A 553 14.76 -0.43 14.77
C GLU A 553 14.70 -0.95 16.21
N GLU A 554 14.20 -2.16 16.39
CA GLU A 554 14.14 -2.79 17.71
C GLU A 554 15.48 -3.42 18.08
N GLY A 555 15.96 -3.13 19.28
CA GLY A 555 17.18 -3.73 19.79
C GLY A 555 17.29 -3.67 21.30
N LYS A 556 18.45 -4.10 21.79
CA LYS A 556 18.79 -4.11 23.21
C LYS A 556 19.59 -2.88 23.57
N LEU A 557 19.14 -2.15 24.58
CA LEU A 557 19.80 -0.94 25.07
C LEU A 557 20.46 -1.19 26.43
N PHE A 558 21.73 -0.85 26.52
CA PHE A 558 22.47 -0.72 27.78
C PHE A 558 22.87 0.72 27.99
N ILE A 559 22.47 1.26 29.14
CA ILE A 559 22.82 2.61 29.55
C ILE A 559 23.89 2.51 30.62
N LEU A 560 25.05 3.11 30.36
CA LEU A 560 26.21 3.10 31.24
C LEU A 560 26.52 4.53 31.74
N SER A 561 27.40 4.67 32.74
CA SER A 561 27.67 5.97 33.36
C SER A 561 28.25 7.00 32.37
N GLU A 562 29.10 6.57 31.43
CA GLU A 562 29.78 7.42 30.45
C GLU A 562 29.34 7.17 28.99
N GLY A 563 28.23 6.46 28.77
CA GLY A 563 27.69 6.32 27.41
C GLY A 563 26.63 5.22 27.29
N ILE A 564 26.40 4.80 26.05
CA ILE A 564 25.38 3.80 25.71
C ILE A 564 25.98 2.72 24.82
N LEU A 565 25.52 1.50 24.99
CA LEU A 565 25.70 0.39 24.06
C LEU A 565 24.32 -0.06 23.57
N PHE A 566 24.10 0.02 22.26
CA PHE A 566 22.93 -0.54 21.59
C PHE A 566 23.34 -1.77 20.80
N ILE A 567 22.54 -2.84 20.88
CA ILE A 567 22.78 -4.08 20.14
C ILE A 567 21.57 -4.31 19.24
N HIS A 568 21.80 -4.19 17.95
CA HIS A 568 20.82 -4.55 16.93
C HIS A 568 21.03 -6.03 16.52
N PRO A 569 19.98 -6.83 16.31
CA PRO A 569 20.11 -8.26 16.00
C PRO A 569 20.94 -8.56 14.75
N ARG A 570 20.86 -7.69 13.71
CA ARG A 570 21.49 -7.94 12.41
C ARG A 570 22.83 -7.23 12.22
N SER A 571 22.88 -5.94 12.57
CA SER A 571 24.05 -5.07 12.41
C SER A 571 24.97 -5.04 13.63
N GLY A 572 24.58 -5.71 14.72
CA GLY A 572 25.41 -5.88 15.89
C GLY A 572 25.48 -4.65 16.80
N SER A 573 26.65 -4.49 17.41
CA SER A 573 26.85 -3.54 18.51
C SER A 573 27.18 -2.14 18.01
N MET A 574 26.68 -1.14 18.71
CA MET A 574 26.96 0.27 18.50
C MET A 574 27.23 0.94 19.85
N THR A 575 28.40 1.53 20.01
CA THR A 575 28.84 2.20 21.23
C THR A 575 28.85 3.72 21.03
N ILE A 576 28.15 4.44 21.91
CA ILE A 576 28.04 5.89 21.87
C ILE A 576 28.55 6.45 23.21
N PRO A 577 29.84 6.76 23.32
CA PRO A 577 30.39 7.40 24.52
C PRO A 577 29.95 8.87 24.62
N LYS A 578 29.82 9.39 25.85
CA LYS A 578 29.46 10.80 26.11
C LYS A 578 30.47 11.78 25.51
N SER A 579 31.74 11.41 25.38
CA SER A 579 32.76 12.23 24.70
C SER A 579 32.40 12.56 23.25
N HIS A 580 31.65 11.69 22.57
CA HIS A 580 31.15 11.89 21.20
C HIS A 580 29.75 12.52 21.16
N MET A 581 29.12 12.81 22.30
CA MET A 581 27.83 13.51 22.36
C MET A 581 28.06 15.03 22.36
N ALA A 582 27.23 15.75 21.63
CA ALA A 582 27.13 17.21 21.65
C ALA A 582 26.04 17.68 22.64
N ALA A 583 24.91 16.97 22.69
CA ALA A 583 23.87 17.21 23.67
C ALA A 583 23.09 15.93 24.00
N LEU A 584 22.55 15.89 25.22
CA LEU A 584 21.77 14.77 25.73
C LEU A 584 20.45 15.31 26.31
N LYS A 585 19.33 14.93 25.70
CA LYS A 585 17.98 15.44 26.03
C LYS A 585 17.04 14.28 26.33
N TYR A 586 16.11 14.49 27.26
CA TYR A 586 15.05 13.52 27.54
C TYR A 586 13.69 14.20 27.55
N TYR A 587 12.75 13.61 26.82
CA TYR A 587 11.36 14.04 26.76
C TYR A 587 10.48 12.90 27.28
N ASP A 588 9.68 13.17 28.30
CA ASP A 588 8.85 12.20 29.01
C ASP A 588 7.42 12.09 28.47
N GLY A 589 7.11 12.76 27.36
CA GLY A 589 5.78 12.74 26.77
C GLY A 589 4.72 13.55 27.54
N ASN A 590 5.11 14.31 28.58
CA ASN A 590 4.22 15.03 29.50
C ASN A 590 3.16 14.16 30.21
N SER A 591 3.23 12.82 30.09
CA SER A 591 2.28 11.87 30.69
C SER A 591 2.90 10.47 30.78
N PRO A 592 2.67 9.71 31.86
CA PRO A 592 3.26 8.37 32.05
C PRO A 592 2.71 7.31 31.08
N GLY A 593 1.67 7.64 30.29
CA GLY A 593 1.11 6.78 29.26
C GLY A 593 1.67 6.99 27.85
N VAL A 594 2.57 7.97 27.68
CA VAL A 594 3.13 8.43 26.40
C VAL A 594 4.56 7.92 26.26
N VAL A 595 5.00 7.60 25.05
CA VAL A 595 6.36 7.12 24.75
C VAL A 595 7.37 8.19 25.14
N ALA A 596 8.25 7.86 26.09
CA ALA A 596 9.36 8.72 26.45
C ALA A 596 10.53 8.49 25.49
N VAL A 597 11.29 9.55 25.20
CA VAL A 597 12.39 9.49 24.24
C VAL A 597 13.66 10.10 24.80
N LEU A 598 14.77 9.38 24.63
CA LEU A 598 16.13 9.87 24.87
C LEU A 598 16.71 10.32 23.53
N ILE A 599 17.06 11.60 23.44
CA ILE A 599 17.58 12.24 22.24
C ILE A 599 19.07 12.53 22.42
N ILE A 600 19.89 12.03 21.50
CA ILE A 600 21.34 12.21 21.49
C ILE A 600 21.72 13.00 20.24
N GLU A 601 22.19 14.23 20.43
CA GLU A 601 22.86 14.99 19.37
C GLU A 601 24.34 14.62 19.42
N TYR A 602 24.90 14.10 18.32
CA TYR A 602 26.25 13.55 18.28
C TYR A 602 27.23 14.42 17.47
N LYS A 603 28.52 14.31 17.79
CA LYS A 603 29.61 14.95 17.06
C LYS A 603 29.94 14.14 15.81
N LYS A 604 30.42 14.81 14.75
CA LYS A 604 30.83 14.15 13.48
C LYS A 604 31.92 13.08 13.66
N THR A 605 32.68 13.12 14.76
CA THR A 605 33.65 12.08 15.12
C THR A 605 33.01 10.72 15.38
N LEU A 606 31.69 10.63 15.61
CA LEU A 606 30.96 9.37 15.76
C LEU A 606 30.61 8.71 14.42
N LEU A 607 30.61 9.44 13.30
CA LEU A 607 30.13 8.92 12.01
C LEU A 607 30.81 7.62 11.55
N PRO A 608 32.14 7.40 11.73
CA PRO A 608 32.77 6.12 11.38
C PRO A 608 32.28 4.92 12.21
N HIS A 609 31.69 5.20 13.39
CA HIS A 609 31.23 4.21 14.36
C HIS A 609 29.70 4.06 14.38
N LEU A 610 29.01 4.75 13.46
CA LEU A 610 27.56 4.78 13.34
C LEU A 610 27.15 4.20 11.98
N PRO A 611 26.20 3.26 11.91
CA PRO A 611 25.66 2.78 10.64
C PRO A 611 25.22 3.93 9.71
N ILE A 612 25.54 3.83 8.42
CA ILE A 612 25.31 4.92 7.46
C ILE A 612 23.84 5.34 7.34
N HIS A 613 22.90 4.40 7.46
CA HIS A 613 21.47 4.70 7.37
C HIS A 613 20.96 5.55 8.55
N LEU A 614 21.71 5.63 9.66
CA LEU A 614 21.41 6.49 10.80
C LEU A 614 21.99 7.90 10.68
N HIS A 615 22.84 8.16 9.68
CA HIS A 615 23.45 9.47 9.47
C HIS A 615 22.40 10.50 9.05
N THR A 616 22.37 11.65 9.72
CA THR A 616 21.48 12.76 9.36
C THR A 616 22.20 14.10 9.34
N ALA A 617 21.63 15.06 8.60
CA ALA A 617 22.08 16.45 8.65
C ALA A 617 21.95 17.06 10.06
N SER A 618 20.96 16.62 10.83
CA SER A 618 20.70 17.03 12.21
C SER A 618 21.64 16.39 13.24
N ASN A 619 22.39 15.34 12.86
CA ASN A 619 23.22 14.53 13.75
C ASN A 619 22.50 14.13 15.05
N SER A 620 21.26 13.65 14.93
CA SER A 620 20.38 13.36 16.07
C SER A 620 19.87 11.91 16.01
N LEU A 621 20.02 11.19 17.12
CA LEU A 621 19.43 9.87 17.33
C LEU A 621 18.38 9.93 18.43
N MET A 622 17.35 9.09 18.33
CA MET A 622 16.29 9.01 19.31
C MET A 622 16.02 7.58 19.73
N PHE A 623 16.09 7.30 21.03
CA PHE A 623 15.77 6.01 21.63
C PHE A 623 14.42 6.09 22.33
N ALA A 624 13.48 5.25 21.90
CA ALA A 624 12.13 5.18 22.45
C ALA A 624 12.08 4.23 23.65
N LEU A 625 11.75 4.78 24.82
CA LEU A 625 11.53 4.02 26.05
C LEU A 625 10.01 3.83 26.23
N MET A 626 9.51 2.67 25.80
CA MET A 626 8.08 2.39 25.80
C MET A 626 7.48 2.49 27.22
N PRO A 627 6.25 3.05 27.36
CA PRO A 627 5.58 3.19 28.65
C PRO A 627 5.52 1.87 29.39
N ARG A 628 5.73 1.92 30.72
CA ARG A 628 5.68 0.75 31.62
C ARG A 628 6.73 -0.33 31.39
N SER A 629 7.63 -0.19 30.40
CA SER A 629 8.75 -1.10 30.17
C SER A 629 9.75 -1.10 31.33
N LYS A 630 10.56 -2.15 31.43
CA LYS A 630 11.61 -2.25 32.47
C LYS A 630 12.62 -1.10 32.35
N ILE A 631 13.07 -0.82 31.13
CA ILE A 631 14.04 0.25 30.87
C ILE A 631 13.48 1.63 31.19
N TYR A 632 12.20 1.90 30.90
CA TYR A 632 11.54 3.14 31.29
C TYR A 632 11.65 3.35 32.81
N ARG A 633 11.27 2.34 33.61
CA ARG A 633 11.33 2.42 35.08
C ARG A 633 12.78 2.55 35.59
N SER A 634 13.70 1.78 35.04
CA SER A 634 15.12 1.84 35.40
C SER A 634 15.74 3.20 35.03
N PHE A 635 15.34 3.82 33.93
CA PHE A 635 15.82 5.12 33.52
C PHE A 635 15.54 6.18 34.60
N TYR A 636 14.29 6.25 35.08
CA TYR A 636 13.90 7.18 36.16
C TYR A 636 14.62 6.91 37.48
N CYS A 637 14.75 5.64 37.87
CA CYS A 637 15.29 5.28 39.18
C CYS A 637 16.83 5.29 39.23
N GLN A 638 17.50 4.95 38.12
CA GLN A 638 18.92 4.58 38.11
C GLN A 638 19.77 5.46 37.19
N VAL A 639 19.20 6.07 36.13
CA VAL A 639 19.96 6.82 35.12
C VAL A 639 19.82 8.34 35.29
N MET A 640 18.62 8.82 35.60
CA MET A 640 18.30 10.24 35.65
C MET A 640 19.26 11.05 36.53
N THR A 641 19.48 10.62 37.77
CA THR A 641 20.32 11.38 38.73
C THR A 641 21.80 11.35 38.33
N PRO A 642 22.43 10.19 38.02
CA PRO A 642 23.82 10.16 37.60
C PRO A 642 24.12 10.98 36.35
N TRP A 643 23.20 11.03 35.38
CA TRP A 643 23.43 11.73 34.12
C TRP A 643 23.14 13.23 34.18
N GLN A 644 22.45 13.72 35.21
CA GLN A 644 22.27 15.16 35.45
C GLN A 644 23.49 15.80 36.15
N GLN A 645 24.31 14.99 36.84
CA GLN A 645 25.54 15.45 37.47
C GLN A 645 26.61 15.72 36.41
N VAL A 646 27.45 16.73 36.65
CA VAL A 646 28.57 17.06 35.75
C VAL A 646 29.64 15.98 35.91
N GLY A 647 29.74 15.08 34.92
CA GLY A 647 30.78 14.06 34.83
C GLY A 647 32.04 14.55 34.09
N GLU A 648 32.98 13.63 33.84
CA GLU A 648 34.29 13.93 33.20
C GLU A 648 34.15 14.51 31.78
N SER A 649 33.12 14.09 31.05
CA SER A 649 32.83 14.54 29.68
C SER A 649 32.15 15.92 29.59
N GLY A 650 31.66 16.47 30.72
CA GLY A 650 30.92 17.73 30.77
C GLY A 650 29.52 17.71 30.13
N ILE A 651 29.06 16.55 29.61
CA ILE A 651 27.73 16.39 29.04
C ILE A 651 26.74 15.94 30.12
N THR A 652 25.72 16.77 30.36
CA THR A 652 24.65 16.49 31.32
C THR A 652 23.32 16.30 30.61
N LEU A 653 22.50 15.38 31.11
CA LEU A 653 21.14 15.15 30.64
C LEU A 653 20.23 16.35 30.95
N LYS A 654 19.55 16.87 29.92
CA LYS A 654 18.58 17.96 30.04
C LYS A 654 17.15 17.46 29.83
N MET A 655 16.25 17.86 30.71
CA MET A 655 14.81 17.64 30.51
C MET A 655 14.30 18.60 29.44
N CYS A 656 13.53 18.08 28.50
CA CYS A 656 12.94 18.87 27.41
C CYS A 656 11.42 18.82 27.46
N GLN A 657 10.80 19.94 27.07
CA GLN A 657 9.36 20.08 26.87
C GLN A 657 9.01 19.97 25.39
N SER A 658 7.75 19.69 25.06
CA SER A 658 7.30 19.50 23.66
C SER A 658 7.65 20.68 22.74
N ASN A 659 7.60 21.91 23.25
CA ASN A 659 7.95 23.12 22.50
C ASN A 659 9.45 23.24 22.17
N GLN A 660 10.33 22.51 22.87
CA GLN A 660 11.78 22.53 22.66
C GLN A 660 12.27 21.47 21.65
N LEU A 661 11.38 20.58 21.20
CA LEU A 661 11.68 19.60 20.16
C LEU A 661 11.66 20.27 18.78
N SER A 662 12.61 19.89 17.92
CA SER A 662 12.58 20.27 16.50
C SER A 662 11.38 19.66 15.78
N GLU A 663 11.01 20.19 14.61
CA GLU A 663 9.91 19.60 13.82
C GLU A 663 10.20 18.14 13.42
N GLU A 664 11.45 17.83 13.09
CA GLU A 664 11.93 16.48 12.81
C GLU A 664 11.72 15.55 14.02
N GLN A 665 12.15 15.98 15.22
CA GLN A 665 11.98 15.21 16.45
C GLN A 665 10.50 15.00 16.80
N LYS A 666 9.64 16.00 16.59
CA LYS A 666 8.19 15.88 16.78
C LYS A 666 7.55 14.87 15.83
N LYS A 667 7.96 14.88 14.55
CA LYS A 667 7.49 13.90 13.55
C LYS A 667 7.90 12.47 13.94
N LEU A 668 9.16 12.27 14.35
CA LEU A 668 9.65 10.97 14.80
C LEU A 668 8.92 10.49 16.07
N HIS A 669 8.72 11.38 17.05
CA HIS A 669 7.99 11.06 18.27
C HIS A 669 6.54 10.63 17.96
N THR A 670 5.85 11.38 17.11
CA THR A 670 4.48 11.02 16.66
C THR A 670 4.43 9.65 15.98
N LYS A 671 5.44 9.31 15.18
CA LYS A 671 5.54 7.99 14.53
C LYS A 671 5.68 6.86 15.56
N LEU A 672 6.47 7.06 16.60
CA LEU A 672 6.65 6.10 17.69
C LEU A 672 5.41 5.94 18.56
N GLU A 673 4.68 7.03 18.85
CA GLU A 673 3.40 6.96 19.56
C GLU A 673 2.39 6.08 18.83
N LYS A 674 2.21 6.29 17.51
CA LYS A 674 1.33 5.46 16.69
C LYS A 674 1.74 3.98 16.70
N LEU A 675 3.05 3.71 16.67
CA LEU A 675 3.59 2.36 16.77
C LEU A 675 3.23 1.72 18.12
N PHE A 676 3.39 2.46 19.22
CA PHE A 676 3.02 2.01 20.56
C PHE A 676 1.51 1.78 20.69
N GLU A 677 0.67 2.67 20.17
CA GLU A 677 -0.79 2.53 20.18
C GLU A 677 -1.23 1.21 19.54
N VAL A 678 -0.65 0.84 18.39
CA VAL A 678 -0.97 -0.44 17.72
C VAL A 678 -0.45 -1.64 18.50
N GLN A 679 0.76 -1.57 19.07
CA GLN A 679 1.32 -2.65 19.89
C GLN A 679 0.57 -2.87 21.20
N ALA A 680 -0.05 -1.81 21.75
CA ALA A 680 -0.82 -1.87 22.99
C ALA A 680 -2.18 -2.57 22.81
N ILE A 681 -2.68 -2.75 21.58
CA ILE A 681 -3.94 -3.44 21.32
C ILE A 681 -3.75 -4.96 21.53
N PRO A 682 -4.55 -5.60 22.39
CA PRO A 682 -4.47 -7.05 22.61
C PRO A 682 -4.68 -7.82 21.30
N LYS A 683 -3.89 -8.89 21.08
CA LYS A 683 -3.98 -9.74 19.88
C LYS A 683 -5.38 -10.35 19.65
N ASP A 684 -6.18 -10.45 20.71
CA ASP A 684 -7.54 -11.02 20.70
C ASP A 684 -8.63 -9.99 20.32
N GLN A 685 -8.32 -8.69 20.30
CA GLN A 685 -9.24 -7.68 19.78
C GLN A 685 -9.04 -7.52 18.27
N GLN A 686 -10.13 -7.66 17.52
CA GLN A 686 -10.17 -7.42 16.08
C GLN A 686 -9.95 -5.93 15.82
N CYS A 687 -8.68 -5.52 15.76
CA CYS A 687 -8.30 -4.20 15.28
C CYS A 687 -8.55 -4.14 13.77
N ASN A 688 -9.27 -3.12 13.34
CA ASN A 688 -9.51 -2.83 11.93
C ASN A 688 -8.17 -2.82 11.14
N HIS A 689 -8.11 -3.56 10.04
CA HIS A 689 -6.93 -3.73 9.20
C HIS A 689 -6.38 -2.39 8.69
N LEU A 690 -7.24 -1.47 8.26
CA LEU A 690 -6.85 -0.14 7.82
C LEU A 690 -6.16 0.66 8.94
N LYS A 691 -6.59 0.49 10.19
CA LYS A 691 -5.95 1.15 11.34
C LYS A 691 -4.55 0.62 11.60
N ARG A 692 -4.34 -0.70 11.44
CA ARG A 692 -3.01 -1.31 11.58
C ARG A 692 -2.06 -0.78 10.51
N VAL A 693 -2.47 -0.82 9.24
CA VAL A 693 -1.64 -0.30 8.13
C VAL A 693 -1.40 1.21 8.26
N SER A 694 -2.39 1.98 8.74
CA SER A 694 -2.24 3.43 8.96
C SER A 694 -1.20 3.80 10.02
N ALA A 695 -0.83 2.88 10.93
CA ALA A 695 0.26 3.11 11.86
C ALA A 695 1.63 2.96 11.16
N ASP A 696 1.75 1.99 10.25
CA ASP A 696 2.94 1.77 9.46
C ASP A 696 3.11 2.79 8.31
N LEU A 697 1.98 3.35 7.85
CA LEU A 697 1.86 4.38 6.81
C LEU A 697 1.10 5.61 7.37
N PRO A 698 1.75 6.53 8.10
CA PRO A 698 1.10 7.63 8.80
C PRO A 698 0.28 8.59 7.91
N GLU A 699 0.63 8.68 6.62
CA GLU A 699 0.00 9.55 5.62
C GLU A 699 -1.25 8.93 4.99
N LEU A 700 -1.48 7.62 5.19
CA LEU A 700 -2.53 6.86 4.52
C LEU A 700 -3.94 7.42 4.82
N GLY A 701 -4.23 7.79 6.07
CA GLY A 701 -5.55 8.31 6.45
C GLY A 701 -5.92 9.60 5.71
N MET A 702 -4.99 10.56 5.63
CA MET A 702 -5.17 11.81 4.88
C MET A 702 -5.27 11.55 3.38
N PHE A 703 -4.45 10.62 2.88
CA PHE A 703 -4.47 10.22 1.49
C PHE A 703 -5.81 9.59 1.08
N LEU A 704 -6.37 8.68 1.88
CA LEU A 704 -7.65 8.03 1.59
C LEU A 704 -8.80 9.04 1.49
N GLN A 705 -8.81 10.05 2.37
CA GLN A 705 -9.81 11.13 2.30
C GLN A 705 -9.67 11.96 1.02
N HIS A 706 -8.43 12.28 0.63
CA HIS A 706 -8.16 13.01 -0.62
C HIS A 706 -8.54 12.18 -1.85
N PHE A 707 -8.16 10.91 -1.84
CA PHE A 707 -8.42 9.96 -2.93
C PHE A 707 -9.91 9.69 -3.12
N ALA A 708 -10.69 9.62 -2.05
CA ALA A 708 -12.15 9.44 -2.14
C ALA A 708 -12.87 10.51 -2.95
N VAL A 709 -12.33 11.72 -2.99
CA VAL A 709 -12.86 12.81 -3.81
C VAL A 709 -12.28 12.74 -5.22
N SER A 710 -10.97 12.53 -5.35
CA SER A 710 -10.26 12.62 -6.64
C SER A 710 -10.55 11.47 -7.59
N SER A 711 -10.84 10.28 -7.06
CA SER A 711 -11.10 9.09 -7.86
C SER A 711 -12.51 9.05 -8.44
N VAL A 712 -13.42 9.88 -7.92
CA VAL A 712 -14.88 9.83 -8.21
C VAL A 712 -15.35 10.97 -9.12
N SER A 713 -14.64 12.11 -9.16
CA SER A 713 -15.05 13.28 -9.96
C SER A 713 -13.88 13.90 -10.71
N TYR A 714 -14.15 14.27 -11.97
CA TYR A 714 -13.25 15.08 -12.80
C TYR A 714 -13.64 16.56 -12.79
N GLU A 715 -14.76 16.92 -12.17
CA GLU A 715 -15.20 18.30 -12.11
C GLU A 715 -14.36 19.08 -11.09
N PRO A 716 -13.96 20.33 -11.43
CA PRO A 716 -13.27 21.21 -10.50
C PRO A 716 -14.05 21.40 -9.19
N VAL A 717 -13.42 21.09 -8.07
CA VAL A 717 -13.97 21.30 -6.73
C VAL A 717 -13.70 22.73 -6.30
N ARG A 718 -14.68 23.44 -5.74
CA ARG A 718 -14.43 24.79 -5.20
C ARG A 718 -13.53 24.68 -3.97
N ARG A 719 -12.53 25.57 -3.85
CA ARG A 719 -11.59 25.53 -2.72
C ARG A 719 -12.27 25.65 -1.35
N SER A 720 -13.38 26.39 -1.26
CA SER A 720 -14.20 26.50 -0.05
C SER A 720 -14.71 25.14 0.44
N ASP A 721 -14.99 24.23 -0.49
CA ASP A 721 -15.71 22.98 -0.23
C ASP A 721 -14.74 21.83 0.05
N LEU A 722 -13.45 22.00 -0.29
CA LEU A 722 -12.40 21.00 -0.06
C LEU A 722 -12.29 20.59 1.41
N SER A 723 -12.36 21.56 2.33
CA SER A 723 -12.28 21.28 3.77
C SER A 723 -13.44 20.41 4.29
N ILE A 724 -14.64 20.58 3.70
CA ILE A 724 -15.84 19.80 4.01
C ILE A 724 -15.70 18.38 3.43
N LEU A 725 -15.23 18.28 2.19
CA LEU A 725 -15.05 17.01 1.48
C LEU A 725 -13.92 16.15 2.06
N SER A 726 -12.83 16.78 2.50
CA SER A 726 -11.69 16.11 3.15
C SER A 726 -11.98 15.71 4.60
N GLN A 727 -13.18 15.96 5.15
CA GLN A 727 -13.53 15.71 6.56
C GLN A 727 -12.46 16.19 7.55
N GLN A 728 -11.70 17.23 7.20
CA GLN A 728 -10.75 17.84 8.11
C GLN A 728 -11.57 18.54 9.18
N SER A 729 -11.65 17.94 10.37
CA SER A 729 -12.31 18.53 11.54
C SER A 729 -11.58 19.80 11.97
N LYS A 730 -11.81 20.90 11.26
CA LYS A 730 -11.83 22.21 11.88
C LYS A 730 -13.27 22.45 12.26
N LEU A 731 -13.56 22.31 13.55
CA LEU A 731 -14.62 23.08 14.19
C LEU A 731 -14.25 24.56 13.95
N SER A 732 -14.68 25.14 12.82
CA SER A 732 -14.68 26.59 12.68
C SER A 732 -15.85 27.10 13.51
N SER A 733 -15.55 27.51 14.73
CA SER A 733 -16.43 28.35 15.52
C SER A 733 -16.50 29.73 14.86
N THR A 734 -17.41 29.90 13.91
CA THR A 734 -17.89 31.21 13.46
C THR A 734 -19.23 31.05 12.74
N ILE A 735 -20.30 30.87 13.51
CA ILE A 735 -21.60 31.37 13.07
C ILE A 735 -21.46 32.90 13.11
N SER A 736 -21.27 33.52 11.95
CA SER A 736 -21.55 34.94 11.81
C SER A 736 -23.08 35.07 11.73
N GLU A 737 -23.66 35.76 12.71
CA GLU A 737 -25.05 36.19 12.67
C GLU A 737 -25.21 37.26 11.58
N ASP A 738 -25.36 36.81 10.33
CA ASP A 738 -25.87 37.66 9.26
C ASP A 738 -27.40 37.73 9.40
N GLN A 739 -27.88 38.69 10.20
CA GLN A 739 -29.29 39.08 10.25
C GLN A 739 -29.67 39.84 8.97
N ASN A 740 -29.99 39.09 7.91
CA ASN A 740 -30.94 39.43 6.81
C ASN A 740 -30.79 38.43 5.65
N LYS A 741 -31.16 37.16 5.85
CA LYS A 741 -31.30 36.20 4.76
C LYS A 741 -32.73 35.66 4.73
N VAL A 742 -33.37 35.76 3.57
CA VAL A 742 -34.63 35.07 3.29
C VAL A 742 -34.33 33.57 3.27
N ILE A 743 -34.93 32.83 4.20
CA ILE A 743 -34.83 31.37 4.24
C ILE A 743 -35.97 30.82 3.36
N GLU A 744 -35.64 30.44 2.12
CA GLU A 744 -36.57 29.71 1.27
C GLU A 744 -36.58 28.23 1.67
N HIS A 745 -37.69 27.80 2.29
CA HIS A 745 -37.94 26.39 2.52
C HIS A 745 -38.52 25.75 1.25
N VAL A 746 -37.66 25.13 0.46
CA VAL A 746 -38.09 24.31 -0.69
C VAL A 746 -38.51 22.93 -0.17
N VAL A 747 -39.81 22.67 -0.15
CA VAL A 747 -40.37 21.34 0.16
C VAL A 747 -40.61 20.61 -1.16
N GLY A 748 -39.80 19.59 -1.46
CA GLY A 748 -40.05 18.67 -2.57
C GLY A 748 -41.21 17.75 -2.23
N LEU A 749 -42.41 18.05 -2.75
CA LEU A 749 -43.56 17.15 -2.67
C LEU A 749 -43.36 16.01 -3.68
N LEU A 750 -43.06 14.81 -3.18
CA LEU A 750 -43.23 13.57 -3.93
C LEU A 750 -44.73 13.38 -4.18
N LYS A 751 -45.18 13.64 -5.41
CA LYS A 751 -46.50 13.20 -5.86
C LYS A 751 -46.49 11.68 -5.93
N THR A 752 -47.09 11.03 -4.95
CA THR A 752 -47.59 9.67 -5.09
C THR A 752 -48.90 9.77 -5.84
N ASP A 753 -48.89 9.50 -7.15
CA ASP A 753 -50.13 9.23 -7.87
C ASP A 753 -50.63 7.87 -7.38
N ALA A 754 -51.83 7.86 -6.80
CA ALA A 754 -52.52 6.71 -6.23
C ALA A 754 -53.24 5.88 -7.30
#